data_AF-A0A9D5U0B5-F1
#
_entry.id   AF-A0A9D5U0B5-F1
#
_cell.length_a   1.000
_cell.length_b   1.000
_cell.length_c   1.000
_cell.angle_alpha   90.00
_cell.angle_beta   90.00
_cell.angle_gamma   90.00
#
_symmetry.space_group_name_H-M   'P 1'
#
loop_
_entity.id
_entity.type
_entity.pdbx_description
1 polymer ?
#
loop_
_entity_poly.entity_id
_entity_poly.type
_entity_poly.pdbx_seq_one_letter_code
_entity_poly.pdbx_strand_id
1 'polypeptide(L)'
;MSEVKLKLGIPGKYEERVVTLPEGEPKPYDADSKLSVVGSRHPRLDGFAKVTGQAKYAHDIRLPDMLYAALLSCPHPHARVKSLDTSAAENMPGVKAVVAAADQHVRFAGQYVAAVAAETLEQAERACRAIKVDYEPLPFVVDLEEARQPGAPKVFDNRDSNVRAADPTERGNLAEGFAAADAVVEATYKTQVQTHACMETHGLVAHWEAPDKLKVWSSTQGTFAARDNLARRFELGAENVEVITEYMGGGFGSKLGLRDFESAAVELARKAGRPVHLMVDRKFEHLSTGNRPNSVQVMKAGCTKDGKVTAWQVDSYGTSGIGGGAGVANPSVYDFPAVRKTSADVYTNAGPGCPMRAPGHPQGIFAVESMMDELAYKIGMDPVEFRRKNNSHPIRDAEFELGMKAIGWERRNQTPGAGPGPLHRGIGVASGRWSNVGERRNSRIQVRVAIHPDGGVEVENGAQDLGTGTRTIVGLLAAEELGLPVEALTVKIGHTSYPYGPASGGSSTAPGLAPTVRKAALLARRRLFEVVAPALQAQPEQLECRDGKITVVSDPGKTMDWKRACGLLGTTPINELATRSDNFDGWQAEAAGVQFAEVEVDVETGRVRVLKVVVVQDCGTVLDRLTAESQVIGAVIQGISYALLEDRILDRTTGVMVNPNLEQYKIAGSWDMPEIEAIMYDAAIGYNNAGVNGLGEPPVTPTAAAIANAVYNAAGLRMRELPITPWRVLAADAARRGGRS
;
A
#
# COMPACT_ATOMS: atom_id res chain seq x y z
N MET A 1 -1.60 -35.43 9.05
CA MET A 1 -2.23 -34.77 7.87
C MET A 1 -3.57 -35.41 7.61
N SER A 2 -4.60 -34.63 7.29
CA SER A 2 -5.95 -35.15 6.99
C SER A 2 -6.47 -34.53 5.69
N GLU A 3 -7.22 -35.30 4.91
CA GLU A 3 -7.89 -34.77 3.72
C GLU A 3 -9.18 -34.05 4.12
N VAL A 4 -9.39 -32.84 3.58
CA VAL A 4 -10.60 -32.05 3.81
C VAL A 4 -11.18 -31.66 2.47
N LYS A 5 -12.48 -31.91 2.29
CA LYS A 5 -13.25 -31.46 1.14
C LYS A 5 -13.73 -30.02 1.40
N LEU A 6 -13.37 -29.10 0.51
CA LEU A 6 -13.72 -27.68 0.56
C LEU A 6 -14.62 -27.32 -0.60
N LYS A 7 -15.56 -26.41 -0.37
CA LYS A 7 -16.41 -25.82 -1.41
C LYS A 7 -15.95 -24.41 -1.75
N LEU A 8 -15.34 -24.25 -2.93
CA LEU A 8 -14.56 -23.07 -3.32
C LEU A 8 -15.12 -22.46 -4.59
N GLY A 9 -14.97 -21.15 -4.77
CA GLY A 9 -15.52 -20.41 -5.90
C GLY A 9 -16.34 -19.23 -5.44
N ILE A 10 -17.38 -18.91 -6.21
CA ILE A 10 -18.17 -17.69 -6.05
C ILE A 10 -19.63 -18.00 -5.70
N PRO A 11 -20.35 -17.05 -5.10
CA PRO A 11 -21.78 -17.20 -4.85
C PRO A 11 -22.55 -17.73 -6.06
N GLY A 12 -23.14 -18.93 -5.91
CA GLY A 12 -23.91 -19.62 -6.96
C GLY A 12 -23.10 -20.49 -7.93
N LYS A 13 -21.76 -20.43 -7.92
CA LYS A 13 -20.87 -21.29 -8.72
C LYS A 13 -19.68 -21.74 -7.87
N TYR A 14 -19.86 -22.88 -7.20
CA TYR A 14 -18.85 -23.49 -6.36
C TYR A 14 -18.39 -24.85 -6.90
N GLU A 15 -17.12 -25.14 -6.72
CA GLU A 15 -16.47 -26.40 -7.01
C GLU A 15 -16.04 -27.07 -5.70
N GLU A 16 -16.16 -28.39 -5.64
CA GLU A 16 -15.60 -29.15 -4.53
C GLU A 16 -14.15 -29.53 -4.83
N ARG A 17 -13.26 -29.31 -3.87
CA ARG A 17 -11.85 -29.73 -3.97
C ARG A 17 -11.38 -30.37 -2.68
N VAL A 18 -10.50 -31.35 -2.81
CA VAL A 18 -9.85 -32.00 -1.65
C VAL A 18 -8.50 -31.34 -1.43
N VAL A 19 -8.22 -30.93 -0.20
CA VAL A 19 -6.93 -30.40 0.22
C VAL A 19 -6.34 -31.24 1.36
N THR A 20 -5.02 -31.42 1.33
CA THR A 20 -4.29 -32.05 2.43
C THR A 20 -4.01 -31.01 3.51
N LEU A 21 -4.61 -31.19 4.67
CA LEU A 21 -4.45 -30.30 5.81
C LEU A 21 -3.25 -30.73 6.66
N PRO A 22 -2.23 -29.85 6.85
CA PRO A 22 -1.14 -30.09 7.79
C PRO A 22 -1.65 -30.30 9.22
N GLU A 23 -0.86 -31.02 10.03
CA GLU A 23 -1.22 -31.23 11.42
C GLU A 23 -1.22 -29.90 12.21
N GLY A 24 -2.21 -29.74 13.09
CA GLY A 24 -2.37 -28.53 13.89
C GLY A 24 -2.98 -27.34 13.15
N GLU A 25 -3.34 -27.48 11.87
CA GLU A 25 -4.08 -26.43 11.14
C GLU A 25 -5.58 -26.49 11.43
N PRO A 26 -6.25 -25.32 11.53
CA PRO A 26 -7.71 -25.27 11.62
C PRO A 26 -8.35 -25.66 10.30
N LYS A 27 -9.61 -26.11 10.36
CA LYS A 27 -10.40 -26.35 9.15
C LYS A 27 -10.42 -25.07 8.30
N PRO A 28 -10.06 -25.14 7.01
CA PRO A 28 -10.10 -23.98 6.15
C PRO A 28 -11.52 -23.42 6.02
N TYR A 29 -11.62 -22.09 5.90
CA TYR A 29 -12.88 -21.45 5.51
C TYR A 29 -13.21 -21.78 4.06
N ASP A 30 -14.50 -22.01 3.82
CA ASP A 30 -15.08 -22.33 2.53
C ASP A 30 -16.51 -21.75 2.42
N ALA A 31 -17.18 -22.00 1.31
CA ALA A 31 -18.50 -21.43 1.04
C ALA A 31 -19.61 -21.86 2.02
N ASP A 32 -19.43 -22.96 2.75
CA ASP A 32 -20.42 -23.48 3.70
C ASP A 32 -20.07 -23.11 5.16
N SER A 33 -18.97 -22.38 5.36
CA SER A 33 -18.53 -21.95 6.68
C SER A 33 -19.52 -20.96 7.31
N LYS A 34 -19.94 -21.25 8.54
CA LYS A 34 -20.84 -20.40 9.33
C LYS A 34 -20.04 -19.66 10.38
N LEU A 35 -19.70 -18.41 10.08
CA LEU A 35 -18.86 -17.55 10.92
C LEU A 35 -19.73 -16.61 11.75
N SER A 36 -19.27 -16.27 12.96
CA SER A 36 -20.04 -15.48 13.93
C SER A 36 -19.63 -14.01 13.95
N VAL A 37 -18.32 -13.74 13.93
CA VAL A 37 -17.74 -12.39 13.97
C VAL A 37 -16.99 -12.06 12.68
N VAL A 38 -16.28 -13.01 12.09
CA VAL A 38 -15.56 -12.83 10.82
C VAL A 38 -16.55 -12.60 9.67
N GLY A 39 -16.26 -11.60 8.84
CA GLY A 39 -17.10 -11.21 7.68
C GLY A 39 -18.26 -10.28 8.02
N SER A 40 -18.51 -10.03 9.30
CA SER A 40 -19.52 -9.06 9.74
C SER A 40 -18.95 -7.63 9.79
N ARG A 41 -19.71 -6.65 10.32
CA ARG A 41 -19.30 -5.24 10.44
C ARG A 41 -18.97 -4.91 11.89
N HIS A 42 -17.69 -4.72 12.19
CA HIS A 42 -17.21 -4.32 13.51
C HIS A 42 -16.54 -2.94 13.47
N PRO A 43 -16.89 -2.02 14.39
CA PRO A 43 -16.06 -0.86 14.64
C PRO A 43 -14.64 -1.28 15.04
N ARG A 44 -13.65 -0.46 14.67
CA ARG A 44 -12.26 -0.77 15.02
C ARG A 44 -12.04 -0.75 16.53
N LEU A 45 -11.31 -1.75 17.02
CA LEU A 45 -10.87 -1.83 18.43
C LEU A 45 -10.08 -0.60 18.87
N ASP A 46 -9.36 0.04 17.95
CA ASP A 46 -8.57 1.23 18.20
C ASP A 46 -9.30 2.55 17.84
N GLY A 47 -10.59 2.46 17.46
CA GLY A 47 -11.40 3.59 17.03
C GLY A 47 -11.63 4.60 18.15
N PHE A 48 -12.04 4.14 19.33
CA PHE A 48 -12.29 5.00 20.49
C PHE A 48 -11.06 5.82 20.88
N ALA A 49 -9.89 5.18 20.95
CA ALA A 49 -8.65 5.85 21.31
C ALA A 49 -8.27 6.96 20.31
N LYS A 50 -8.54 6.76 19.01
CA LYS A 50 -8.26 7.74 17.96
C LYS A 50 -9.19 8.95 18.03
N VAL A 51 -10.50 8.72 18.15
CA VAL A 51 -11.48 9.83 18.13
C VAL A 51 -11.47 10.66 19.43
N THR A 52 -10.91 10.13 20.51
CA THR A 52 -10.77 10.83 21.80
C THR A 52 -9.41 11.48 22.02
N GLY A 53 -8.44 11.27 21.12
CA GLY A 53 -7.05 11.75 21.28
C GLY A 53 -6.23 10.98 22.32
N GLN A 54 -6.70 9.81 22.75
CA GLN A 54 -5.97 8.92 23.66
C GLN A 54 -4.87 8.13 22.95
N ALA A 55 -5.04 7.86 21.65
CA ALA A 55 -4.01 7.23 20.82
C ALA A 55 -2.71 8.05 20.85
N LYS A 56 -1.58 7.39 21.12
CA LYS A 56 -0.25 8.00 21.19
C LYS A 56 0.59 7.59 20.00
N TYR A 57 0.82 8.53 19.10
CA TYR A 57 1.69 8.39 17.94
C TYR A 57 3.15 8.61 18.34
N ALA A 58 4.10 8.29 17.45
CA ALA A 58 5.52 8.55 17.71
C ALA A 58 5.77 10.04 18.01
N HIS A 59 5.02 10.93 17.33
CA HIS A 59 5.03 12.36 17.59
C HIS A 59 4.68 12.73 19.04
N ASP A 60 3.79 11.99 19.71
CA ASP A 60 3.25 12.35 21.03
C ASP A 60 4.13 11.87 22.19
N ILE A 61 5.15 11.07 21.91
CA ILE A 61 6.05 10.54 22.94
C ILE A 61 6.83 11.69 23.57
N ARG A 62 6.79 11.76 24.90
CA ARG A 62 7.51 12.73 25.72
C ARG A 62 8.25 11.96 26.81
N LEU A 63 9.57 12.15 26.88
CA LEU A 63 10.44 11.53 27.88
C LEU A 63 11.09 12.63 28.75
N PRO A 64 11.50 12.31 29.98
CA PRO A 64 12.31 13.23 30.79
C PRO A 64 13.56 13.67 30.02
N ASP A 65 13.92 14.94 30.16
CA ASP A 65 15.11 15.55 29.55
C ASP A 65 15.22 15.36 28.02
N MET A 66 14.11 15.15 27.32
CA MET A 66 14.10 14.97 25.87
C MET A 66 14.55 16.23 25.11
N LEU A 67 15.33 16.03 24.05
CA LEU A 67 15.77 17.04 23.10
C LEU A 67 14.93 16.98 21.82
N TYR A 68 14.94 18.07 21.05
CA TYR A 68 14.31 18.16 19.74
C TYR A 68 15.37 18.29 18.66
N ALA A 69 15.20 17.53 17.58
CA ALA A 69 16.10 17.54 16.45
C ALA A 69 15.54 18.32 15.26
N ALA A 70 16.41 19.07 14.59
CA ALA A 70 16.15 19.71 13.32
C ALA A 70 17.19 19.27 12.27
N LEU A 71 16.82 19.35 11.00
CA LEU A 71 17.64 18.92 9.86
C LEU A 71 18.05 20.13 9.03
N LEU A 72 19.30 20.13 8.57
CA LEU A 72 19.77 21.01 7.50
C LEU A 72 19.73 20.23 6.18
N SER A 73 18.98 20.75 5.21
CA SER A 73 18.90 20.19 3.86
C SER A 73 19.69 21.01 2.84
N CYS A 74 20.21 20.32 1.83
CA CYS A 74 20.92 20.96 0.72
C CYS A 74 19.96 21.76 -0.17
N PRO A 75 20.31 22.99 -0.55
CA PRO A 75 19.49 23.79 -1.46
C PRO A 75 19.75 23.48 -2.94
N HIS A 76 20.80 22.73 -3.28
CA HIS A 76 21.24 22.49 -4.66
C HIS A 76 20.75 21.13 -5.19
N PRO A 77 20.34 21.05 -6.47
CA PRO A 77 19.95 19.79 -7.10
C PRO A 77 21.14 18.85 -7.31
N HIS A 78 22.35 19.38 -7.44
CA HIS A 78 23.56 18.58 -7.57
C HIS A 78 24.75 19.39 -7.08
N ALA A 79 25.47 18.91 -6.07
CA ALA A 79 26.63 19.60 -5.53
C ALA A 79 27.58 18.66 -4.77
N ARG A 80 28.86 19.03 -4.71
CA ARG A 80 29.80 18.48 -3.71
C ARG A 80 29.88 19.40 -2.50
N VAL A 81 29.96 18.83 -1.30
CA VAL A 81 30.22 19.55 -0.05
C VAL A 81 31.74 19.69 0.07
N LYS A 82 32.26 20.90 -0.16
CA LYS A 82 33.70 21.20 -0.02
C LYS A 82 34.12 21.28 1.45
N SER A 83 33.27 21.90 2.26
CA SER A 83 33.46 22.01 3.70
C SER A 83 32.11 22.15 4.41
N LEU A 84 32.06 21.70 5.66
CA LEU A 84 30.90 21.81 6.54
C LEU A 84 31.40 22.18 7.94
N ASP A 85 31.06 23.38 8.39
CA ASP A 85 31.45 23.94 9.68
C ASP A 85 30.24 24.00 10.62
N THR A 86 30.29 23.17 11.66
CA THR A 86 29.26 23.07 12.72
C THR A 86 29.59 23.93 13.94
N SER A 87 30.77 24.55 14.02
CA SER A 87 31.29 25.15 15.25
C SER A 87 30.37 26.23 15.82
N ALA A 88 29.78 27.08 14.95
CA ALA A 88 28.84 28.10 15.37
C ALA A 88 27.58 27.48 16.01
N ALA A 89 27.06 26.40 15.42
CA ALA A 89 25.88 25.69 15.93
C ALA A 89 26.17 24.98 17.27
N GLU A 90 27.32 24.33 17.39
CA GLU A 90 27.73 23.61 18.61
C GLU A 90 27.87 24.54 19.82
N ASN A 91 28.27 25.80 19.61
CA ASN A 91 28.43 26.79 20.67
C ASN A 91 27.12 27.54 21.01
N MET A 92 26.00 27.25 20.34
CA MET A 92 24.75 27.93 20.61
C MET A 92 24.08 27.44 21.91
N PRO A 93 23.46 28.34 22.69
CA PRO A 93 22.71 27.95 23.89
C PRO A 93 21.62 26.90 23.59
N GLY A 94 21.58 25.86 24.41
CA GLY A 94 20.61 24.77 24.33
C GLY A 94 20.99 23.64 23.37
N VAL A 95 21.97 23.81 22.49
CA VAL A 95 22.46 22.74 21.61
C VAL A 95 23.26 21.72 22.40
N LYS A 96 22.98 20.43 22.19
CA LYS A 96 23.66 19.33 22.91
C LYS A 96 24.39 18.35 22.00
N ALA A 97 24.00 18.27 20.73
CA ALA A 97 24.68 17.42 19.76
C ALA A 97 24.47 17.94 18.34
N VAL A 98 25.48 17.74 17.50
CA VAL A 98 25.43 17.96 16.05
C VAL A 98 25.99 16.72 15.34
N VAL A 99 25.36 16.36 14.23
CA VAL A 99 25.78 15.26 13.35
C VAL A 99 25.84 15.80 11.93
N ALA A 100 27.01 15.67 11.29
CA ALA A 100 27.16 15.87 9.85
C ALA A 100 26.81 14.58 9.10
N ALA A 101 26.20 14.68 7.93
CA ALA A 101 25.96 13.55 7.04
C ALA A 101 27.29 12.96 6.54
N ALA A 102 27.31 11.65 6.28
CA ALA A 102 28.50 10.96 5.82
C ALA A 102 28.82 11.19 4.33
N ASP A 103 27.80 11.47 3.50
CA ASP A 103 27.98 11.67 2.05
C ASP A 103 28.32 13.14 1.73
N GLN A 104 29.47 13.35 1.08
CA GLN A 104 29.90 14.67 0.60
C GLN A 104 29.37 15.00 -0.80
N HIS A 105 28.59 14.11 -1.43
CA HIS A 105 28.02 14.31 -2.76
C HIS A 105 26.49 14.36 -2.68
N VAL A 106 25.94 15.57 -2.74
CA VAL A 106 24.50 15.80 -2.74
C VAL A 106 23.95 15.72 -4.16
N ARG A 107 22.87 14.97 -4.34
CA ARG A 107 22.30 14.65 -5.67
C ARG A 107 20.87 15.12 -5.88
N PHE A 108 20.28 15.79 -4.90
CA PHE A 108 18.99 16.49 -5.05
C PHE A 108 18.82 17.59 -3.99
N ALA A 109 18.04 18.61 -4.34
CA ALA A 109 17.68 19.65 -3.39
C ALA A 109 16.68 19.10 -2.37
N GLY A 110 17.02 19.21 -1.09
CA GLY A 110 16.30 18.57 0.01
C GLY A 110 17.05 17.44 0.71
N GLN A 111 18.13 16.91 0.12
CA GLN A 111 18.95 15.88 0.77
C GLN A 111 19.56 16.46 2.06
N TYR A 112 19.40 15.76 3.20
CA TYR A 112 19.95 16.24 4.46
C TYR A 112 21.49 16.20 4.43
N VAL A 113 22.13 17.20 5.05
CA VAL A 113 23.59 17.31 5.18
C VAL A 113 24.05 17.43 6.62
N ALA A 114 23.18 17.84 7.53
CA ALA A 114 23.45 17.85 8.97
C ALA A 114 22.16 17.76 9.78
N ALA A 115 22.28 17.40 11.05
CA ALA A 115 21.22 17.37 12.03
C ALA A 115 21.72 17.95 13.37
N VAL A 116 20.84 18.65 14.09
CA VAL A 116 21.15 19.27 15.39
C VAL A 116 20.10 18.85 16.40
N ALA A 117 20.51 18.53 17.63
CA ALA A 117 19.62 18.33 18.77
C ALA A 117 19.80 19.45 19.81
N ALA A 118 18.69 20.06 20.24
CA ALA A 118 18.66 21.12 21.24
C ALA A 118 17.49 20.97 22.23
N GLU A 119 17.47 21.78 23.29
CA GLU A 119 16.43 21.74 24.34
C GLU A 119 15.04 22.11 23.84
N THR A 120 14.96 22.87 22.74
CA THR A 120 13.72 23.25 22.04
C THR A 120 13.88 23.09 20.53
N LEU A 121 12.77 22.93 19.82
CA LEU A 121 12.79 22.82 18.36
C LEU A 121 13.32 24.12 17.73
N GLU A 122 12.91 25.27 18.24
CA GLU A 122 13.33 26.59 17.74
C GLU A 122 14.84 26.80 17.87
N GLN A 123 15.45 26.31 18.97
CA GLN A 123 16.91 26.32 19.13
C GLN A 123 17.58 25.40 18.10
N ALA A 124 17.05 24.19 17.89
CA ALA A 124 17.61 23.25 16.92
C ALA A 124 17.56 23.82 15.50
N GLU A 125 16.43 24.40 15.09
CA GLU A 125 16.27 25.04 13.78
C GLU A 125 17.19 26.25 13.61
N ARG A 126 17.33 27.09 14.66
CA ARG A 126 18.25 28.23 14.63
C ARG A 126 19.69 27.79 14.51
N ALA A 127 20.06 26.70 15.18
CA ALA A 127 21.39 26.12 15.11
C ALA A 127 21.67 25.50 13.73
N CYS A 128 20.69 24.83 13.10
CA CYS A 128 20.83 24.39 11.70
C CYS A 128 21.14 25.55 10.75
N ARG A 129 20.53 26.73 10.95
CA ARG A 129 20.82 27.94 10.15
C ARG A 129 22.21 28.53 10.40
N ALA A 130 22.85 28.21 11.52
CA ALA A 130 24.19 28.68 11.86
C ALA A 130 25.31 27.82 11.25
N ILE A 131 25.00 26.59 10.83
CA ILE A 131 25.94 25.71 10.14
C ILE A 131 26.30 26.33 8.79
N LYS A 132 27.59 26.42 8.49
CA LYS A 132 28.09 26.90 7.20
C LYS A 132 28.48 25.72 6.34
N VAL A 133 27.94 25.68 5.13
CA VAL A 133 28.27 24.64 4.15
C VAL A 133 28.76 25.31 2.88
N ASP A 134 29.97 24.97 2.44
CA ASP A 134 30.50 25.38 1.15
C ASP A 134 30.18 24.32 0.11
N TYR A 135 29.39 24.69 -0.89
CA TYR A 135 28.97 23.81 -1.96
C TYR A 135 29.72 24.13 -3.24
N GLU A 136 30.06 23.08 -3.98
CA GLU A 136 30.40 23.15 -5.40
C GLU A 136 29.20 22.70 -6.22
N PRO A 137 28.38 23.60 -6.79
CA PRO A 137 27.30 23.20 -7.67
C PRO A 137 27.83 22.45 -8.89
N LEU A 138 27.15 21.36 -9.25
CA LEU A 138 27.46 20.54 -10.41
C LEU A 138 26.33 20.62 -11.45
N PRO A 139 26.60 20.34 -12.73
CA PRO A 139 25.54 20.21 -13.75
C PRO A 139 24.51 19.15 -13.32
N PHE A 140 23.22 19.43 -13.51
CA PHE A 140 22.13 18.55 -13.05
C PHE A 140 21.10 18.28 -14.15
N VAL A 141 20.28 17.25 -13.96
CA VAL A 141 19.12 16.97 -14.82
C VAL A 141 17.93 16.48 -13.99
N VAL A 142 16.77 17.10 -14.16
CA VAL A 142 15.54 16.75 -13.40
C VAL A 142 14.40 16.23 -14.27
N ASP A 143 14.45 16.47 -15.58
CA ASP A 143 13.47 15.97 -16.53
C ASP A 143 13.85 14.57 -17.05
N LEU A 144 12.86 13.69 -17.16
CA LEU A 144 13.07 12.30 -17.58
C LEU A 144 13.57 12.20 -19.03
N GLU A 145 13.00 12.97 -19.96
CA GLU A 145 13.35 12.87 -21.38
C GLU A 145 14.73 13.47 -21.65
N GLU A 146 15.05 14.57 -20.98
CA GLU A 146 16.39 15.18 -21.01
C GLU A 146 17.44 14.23 -20.42
N ALA A 147 17.16 13.58 -19.28
CA ALA A 147 18.10 12.66 -18.63
C ALA A 147 18.44 11.43 -19.47
N ARG A 148 17.58 11.04 -20.42
CA ARG A 148 17.79 9.92 -21.34
C ARG A 148 18.67 10.27 -22.54
N GLN A 149 18.91 11.56 -22.81
CA GLN A 149 19.67 11.96 -23.99
C GLN A 149 21.17 11.71 -23.81
N PRO A 150 21.91 11.39 -24.88
CA PRO A 150 23.36 11.37 -24.85
C PRO A 150 23.93 12.72 -24.38
N GLY A 151 24.89 12.69 -23.45
CA GLY A 151 25.52 13.91 -22.92
C GLY A 151 24.73 14.64 -21.83
N ALA A 152 23.58 14.13 -21.41
CA ALA A 152 22.88 14.64 -20.23
C ALA A 152 23.80 14.62 -18.99
N PRO A 153 23.70 15.60 -18.08
CA PRO A 153 24.43 15.58 -16.82
C PRO A 153 24.28 14.25 -16.07
N LYS A 154 25.41 13.67 -15.65
CA LYS A 154 25.43 12.39 -14.93
C LYS A 154 24.91 12.59 -13.50
N VAL A 155 23.95 11.76 -13.08
CA VAL A 155 23.48 11.73 -11.69
C VAL A 155 24.45 10.96 -10.79
N PHE A 156 25.09 9.93 -11.34
CA PHE A 156 26.08 9.11 -10.66
C PHE A 156 27.39 9.07 -11.44
N ASP A 157 28.50 9.43 -10.79
CA ASP A 157 29.83 9.46 -11.39
C ASP A 157 30.29 8.07 -11.84
N ASN A 158 29.81 7.01 -11.19
CA ASN A 158 30.15 5.61 -11.49
C ASN A 158 29.26 4.96 -12.58
N ARG A 159 28.55 5.77 -13.38
CA ARG A 159 27.70 5.28 -14.48
C ARG A 159 27.94 6.07 -15.75
N ASP A 160 27.79 5.38 -16.88
CA ASP A 160 27.89 6.00 -18.20
C ASP A 160 26.56 6.56 -18.70
N SER A 161 25.45 6.05 -18.18
CA SER A 161 24.10 6.48 -18.54
C SER A 161 23.23 6.65 -17.29
N ASN A 162 22.31 7.61 -17.36
CA ASN A 162 21.24 7.77 -16.39
C ASN A 162 20.11 6.75 -16.61
N VAL A 163 20.19 5.88 -17.62
CA VAL A 163 19.19 4.85 -17.90
C VAL A 163 19.68 3.49 -17.43
N ARG A 164 18.90 2.83 -16.57
CA ARG A 164 19.09 1.42 -16.20
C ARG A 164 17.90 0.62 -16.71
N ALA A 165 18.09 -0.03 -17.85
CA ALA A 165 17.10 -0.95 -18.41
C ALA A 165 17.05 -2.27 -17.64
N ALA A 166 15.85 -2.82 -17.52
CA ALA A 166 15.64 -4.22 -17.17
C ALA A 166 15.65 -5.08 -18.43
N ASP A 167 15.86 -6.38 -18.26
CA ASP A 167 15.74 -7.33 -19.37
C ASP A 167 14.32 -7.32 -19.95
N PRO A 168 14.16 -7.39 -21.29
CA PRO A 168 12.86 -7.48 -21.92
C PRO A 168 12.14 -8.76 -21.48
N THR A 169 10.83 -8.66 -21.27
CA THR A 169 9.96 -9.83 -21.13
C THR A 169 9.20 -10.05 -22.43
N GLU A 170 9.35 -11.23 -23.02
CA GLU A 170 8.76 -11.57 -24.32
C GLU A 170 8.05 -12.93 -24.27
N ARG A 171 6.92 -13.05 -24.98
CA ARG A 171 6.19 -14.30 -25.17
C ARG A 171 5.42 -14.23 -26.49
N GLY A 172 5.40 -15.32 -27.25
CA GLY A 172 4.73 -15.38 -28.57
C GLY A 172 5.46 -14.59 -29.66
N ASN A 173 4.88 -14.51 -30.86
CA ASN A 173 5.47 -13.83 -32.01
C ASN A 173 4.74 -12.51 -32.30
N LEU A 174 5.40 -11.37 -32.04
CA LEU A 174 4.81 -10.04 -32.27
C LEU A 174 4.51 -9.75 -33.74
N ALA A 175 5.36 -10.19 -34.67
CA ALA A 175 5.18 -9.91 -36.09
C ALA A 175 3.91 -10.60 -36.62
N GLU A 176 3.72 -11.88 -36.25
CA GLU A 176 2.50 -12.63 -36.56
C GLU A 176 1.27 -12.01 -35.87
N GLY A 177 1.39 -11.64 -34.59
CA GLY A 177 0.28 -11.01 -33.86
C GLY A 177 -0.17 -9.70 -34.50
N PHE A 178 0.74 -8.84 -34.93
CA PHE A 178 0.38 -7.60 -35.64
C PHE A 178 -0.13 -7.85 -37.05
N ALA A 179 0.40 -8.85 -37.76
CA ALA A 179 -0.11 -9.23 -39.08
C ALA A 179 -1.55 -9.78 -39.02
N ALA A 180 -1.93 -10.42 -37.90
CA ALA A 180 -3.28 -10.92 -37.65
C ALA A 180 -4.27 -9.84 -37.14
N ALA A 181 -3.81 -8.63 -36.83
CA ALA A 181 -4.66 -7.57 -36.31
C ALA A 181 -5.44 -6.87 -37.43
N ASP A 182 -6.76 -6.71 -37.25
CA ASP A 182 -7.59 -5.86 -38.10
C ASP A 182 -7.51 -4.38 -37.72
N ALA A 183 -7.23 -4.11 -36.44
CA ALA A 183 -7.08 -2.77 -35.88
C ALA A 183 -5.82 -2.70 -35.02
N VAL A 184 -5.07 -1.61 -35.18
CA VAL A 184 -3.85 -1.33 -34.42
C VAL A 184 -3.93 0.08 -33.86
N VAL A 185 -3.53 0.23 -32.60
CA VAL A 185 -3.37 1.53 -31.93
C VAL A 185 -1.92 1.67 -31.48
N GLU A 186 -1.35 2.84 -31.75
CA GLU A 186 -0.03 3.25 -31.29
C GLU A 186 -0.16 4.57 -30.54
N ALA A 187 0.35 4.62 -29.32
CA ALA A 187 0.14 5.74 -28.40
C ALA A 187 1.26 5.82 -27.35
N THR A 188 1.49 7.02 -26.83
CA THR A 188 2.32 7.22 -25.64
C THR A 188 1.43 7.67 -24.48
N TYR A 189 1.54 6.99 -23.34
CA TYR A 189 0.84 7.33 -22.10
C TYR A 189 1.83 7.84 -21.06
N LYS A 190 1.45 8.89 -20.34
CA LYS A 190 2.31 9.52 -19.32
C LYS A 190 1.59 9.66 -17.99
N THR A 191 2.34 9.45 -16.91
CA THR A 191 1.88 9.76 -15.56
C THR A 191 2.92 10.57 -14.83
N GLN A 192 2.48 11.36 -13.86
CA GLN A 192 3.27 12.29 -13.07
C GLN A 192 3.86 11.66 -11.80
N VAL A 193 4.73 12.40 -11.11
CA VAL A 193 5.24 12.02 -9.79
C VAL A 193 4.23 12.40 -8.71
N GLN A 194 3.93 11.48 -7.78
CA GLN A 194 3.19 11.77 -6.55
C GLN A 194 4.07 11.61 -5.31
N THR A 195 3.93 12.50 -4.34
CA THR A 195 4.45 12.32 -2.97
C THR A 195 3.37 11.74 -2.08
N HIS A 196 3.74 10.93 -1.08
CA HIS A 196 2.78 10.19 -0.25
C HIS A 196 1.87 11.07 0.61
N ALA A 197 2.37 12.25 1.02
CA ALA A 197 1.68 13.21 1.87
C ALA A 197 0.96 12.55 3.07
N CYS A 198 1.67 11.69 3.81
CA CYS A 198 1.11 11.02 4.98
C CYS A 198 0.70 12.07 6.02
N MET A 199 -0.49 11.98 6.62
CA MET A 199 -0.93 13.02 7.57
C MET A 199 0.03 13.14 8.77
N GLU A 200 0.48 12.02 9.32
CA GLU A 200 1.67 11.99 10.17
C GLU A 200 2.92 11.93 9.28
N THR A 201 3.86 12.86 9.46
CA THR A 201 5.14 12.87 8.74
C THR A 201 6.10 11.80 9.26
N HIS A 202 7.24 11.62 8.60
CA HIS A 202 8.31 10.71 9.07
C HIS A 202 8.97 11.22 10.35
N GLY A 203 9.46 10.29 11.16
CA GLY A 203 10.15 10.63 12.40
C GLY A 203 10.14 9.54 13.44
N LEU A 204 10.87 9.82 14.52
CA LEU A 204 11.03 8.94 15.66
C LEU A 204 11.41 9.69 16.95
N VAL A 205 11.26 8.99 18.07
CA VAL A 205 11.94 9.31 19.33
C VAL A 205 12.94 8.21 19.63
N ALA A 206 14.21 8.56 19.81
CA ALA A 206 15.29 7.63 20.13
C ALA A 206 15.77 7.83 21.56
N HIS A 207 16.00 6.73 22.29
CA HIS A 207 16.52 6.73 23.65
C HIS A 207 17.53 5.59 23.84
N TRP A 208 18.76 5.94 24.22
CA TRP A 208 19.78 4.97 24.64
C TRP A 208 19.64 4.73 26.14
N GLU A 209 19.13 3.56 26.52
CA GLU A 209 18.97 3.17 27.92
C GLU A 209 20.30 2.74 28.55
N ALA A 210 21.21 2.26 27.71
CA ALA A 210 22.59 1.92 28.04
C ALA A 210 23.45 2.09 26.77
N PRO A 211 24.80 2.06 26.85
CA PRO A 211 25.67 2.21 25.69
C PRO A 211 25.37 1.21 24.54
N ASP A 212 24.86 0.04 24.90
CA ASP A 212 24.54 -1.06 23.99
C ASP A 212 23.04 -1.36 23.90
N LYS A 213 22.16 -0.54 24.51
CA LYS A 213 20.71 -0.78 24.59
C LYS A 213 19.90 0.42 24.09
N LEU A 214 19.15 0.21 23.01
CA LEU A 214 18.44 1.25 22.27
C LEU A 214 16.92 0.98 22.25
N LYS A 215 16.14 2.01 22.61
CA LYS A 215 14.69 2.03 22.49
C LYS A 215 14.25 3.14 21.55
N VAL A 216 13.39 2.81 20.58
CA VAL A 216 12.93 3.75 19.55
C VAL A 216 11.42 3.68 19.37
N TRP A 217 10.75 4.82 19.50
CA TRP A 217 9.36 4.99 19.06
C TRP A 217 9.38 5.55 17.64
N SER A 218 8.99 4.76 16.65
CA SER A 218 9.16 5.10 15.24
C SER A 218 7.83 5.12 14.51
N SER A 219 7.63 6.10 13.63
CA SER A 219 6.57 6.06 12.62
C SER A 219 7.00 5.14 11.47
N THR A 220 6.81 3.83 11.63
CA THR A 220 7.29 2.81 10.68
C THR A 220 6.20 1.79 10.32
N GLN A 221 6.21 1.30 9.08
CA GLN A 221 5.40 0.17 8.62
C GLN A 221 6.04 -1.19 8.94
N GLY A 222 7.32 -1.20 9.35
CA GLY A 222 8.08 -2.42 9.60
C GLY A 222 8.92 -2.30 10.86
N THR A 223 8.33 -2.65 12.00
CA THR A 223 8.97 -2.61 13.34
C THR A 223 10.26 -3.45 13.38
N PHE A 224 10.19 -4.72 12.97
CA PHE A 224 11.36 -5.60 12.90
C PHE A 224 12.38 -5.14 11.84
N ALA A 225 11.92 -4.64 10.70
CA ALA A 225 12.81 -4.11 9.68
C ALA A 225 13.58 -2.87 10.20
N ALA A 226 12.90 -1.97 10.91
CA ALA A 226 13.54 -0.82 11.55
C ALA A 226 14.54 -1.28 12.61
N ARG A 227 14.16 -2.23 13.48
CA ARG A 227 15.05 -2.82 14.50
C ARG A 227 16.32 -3.41 13.88
N ASP A 228 16.16 -4.26 12.87
CA ASP A 228 17.29 -4.95 12.25
C ASP A 228 18.22 -3.98 11.51
N ASN A 229 17.67 -2.92 10.91
CA ASN A 229 18.47 -1.86 10.30
C ASN A 229 19.23 -1.03 11.37
N LEU A 230 18.58 -0.67 12.48
CA LEU A 230 19.23 0.02 13.59
C LEU A 230 20.32 -0.83 14.23
N ALA A 231 20.03 -2.10 14.53
CA ALA A 231 20.99 -3.05 15.08
C ALA A 231 22.23 -3.16 14.18
N ARG A 232 22.05 -3.33 12.86
CA ARG A 232 23.17 -3.35 11.92
C ARG A 232 23.92 -2.02 11.86
N ARG A 233 23.20 -0.89 11.83
CA ARG A 233 23.79 0.45 11.65
C ARG A 233 24.65 0.88 12.83
N PHE A 234 24.26 0.48 14.04
CA PHE A 234 24.91 0.83 15.30
C PHE A 234 25.65 -0.35 15.93
N GLU A 235 25.82 -1.46 15.19
CA GLU A 235 26.58 -2.64 15.60
C GLU A 235 26.10 -3.25 16.93
N LEU A 236 24.78 -3.30 17.12
CA LEU A 236 24.12 -3.86 18.30
C LEU A 236 23.56 -5.26 18.04
N GLY A 237 23.41 -6.05 19.10
CA GLY A 237 22.53 -7.22 19.09
C GLY A 237 21.06 -6.82 18.88
N ALA A 238 20.30 -7.60 18.11
CA ALA A 238 18.90 -7.28 17.82
C ALA A 238 18.01 -7.32 19.08
N GLU A 239 18.38 -8.14 20.05
CA GLU A 239 17.80 -8.23 21.39
C GLU A 239 17.97 -6.97 22.22
N ASN A 240 18.97 -6.14 21.90
CA ASN A 240 19.22 -4.88 22.57
C ASN A 240 18.55 -3.68 21.88
N VAL A 241 17.76 -3.92 20.82
CA VAL A 241 17.02 -2.87 20.12
C VAL A 241 15.52 -3.15 20.23
N GLU A 242 14.79 -2.23 20.86
CA GLU A 242 13.34 -2.25 20.93
C GLU A 242 12.76 -1.15 20.02
N VAL A 243 11.91 -1.54 19.07
CA VAL A 243 11.14 -0.61 18.24
C VAL A 243 9.66 -0.70 18.58
N ILE A 244 9.06 0.46 18.82
CA ILE A 244 7.66 0.63 19.23
C ILE A 244 6.93 1.52 18.22
N THR A 245 5.78 1.04 17.75
CA THR A 245 4.83 1.76 16.91
C THR A 245 3.41 1.38 17.31
N GLU A 246 2.94 1.93 18.43
CA GLU A 246 1.60 1.65 18.97
C GLU A 246 0.49 2.13 18.03
N TYR A 247 0.63 3.37 17.53
CA TYR A 247 -0.23 4.01 16.54
C TYR A 247 0.62 4.67 15.46
N MET A 248 0.05 4.83 14.26
CA MET A 248 0.72 5.44 13.12
C MET A 248 -0.29 6.16 12.22
N GLY A 249 0.03 7.37 11.78
CA GLY A 249 -0.82 8.24 10.97
C GLY A 249 -0.64 8.06 9.47
N GLY A 250 -0.65 6.80 9.03
CA GLY A 250 -0.44 6.42 7.64
C GLY A 250 1.03 6.33 7.22
N GLY A 251 1.25 5.64 6.10
CA GLY A 251 2.58 5.46 5.52
C GLY A 251 2.54 5.22 4.01
N PHE A 252 1.54 4.46 3.54
CA PHE A 252 1.28 4.22 2.11
C PHE A 252 2.48 3.66 1.33
N GLY A 253 3.46 3.05 2.03
CA GLY A 253 4.70 2.49 1.48
C GLY A 253 5.96 3.33 1.81
N SER A 254 5.81 4.61 2.15
CA SER A 254 6.94 5.52 2.42
C SER A 254 7.71 5.22 3.70
N LYS A 255 7.15 4.41 4.60
CA LYS A 255 7.70 4.16 5.94
C LYS A 255 8.07 2.69 6.14
N LEU A 256 8.31 1.94 5.05
CA LEU A 256 8.74 0.53 5.10
C LEU A 256 10.18 0.32 5.59
N GLY A 257 11.04 1.32 5.42
CA GLY A 257 12.43 1.29 5.82
C GLY A 257 12.83 2.57 6.53
N LEU A 258 13.85 2.43 7.39
CA LEU A 258 14.47 3.55 8.10
C LEU A 258 15.17 4.48 7.11
N ARG A 259 15.04 5.79 7.32
CA ARG A 259 15.72 6.83 6.54
C ARG A 259 17.04 7.25 7.18
N ASP A 260 17.95 7.75 6.36
CA ASP A 260 19.26 8.18 6.86
C ASP A 260 19.16 9.32 7.89
N PHE A 261 18.22 10.25 7.68
CA PHE A 261 17.95 11.33 8.63
C PHE A 261 17.35 10.83 9.96
N GLU A 262 16.62 9.71 9.95
CA GLU A 262 16.12 9.07 11.17
C GLU A 262 17.28 8.43 11.94
N SER A 263 18.23 7.83 11.23
CA SER A 263 19.47 7.33 11.85
C SER A 263 20.31 8.46 12.48
N ALA A 264 20.30 9.66 11.88
CA ALA A 264 20.95 10.83 12.46
C ALA A 264 20.34 11.23 13.81
N ALA A 265 19.02 11.12 13.99
CA ALA A 265 18.37 11.36 15.28
C ALA A 265 18.80 10.35 16.36
N VAL A 266 18.97 9.09 15.99
CA VAL A 266 19.48 8.05 16.90
C VAL A 266 20.93 8.35 17.31
N GLU A 267 21.75 8.81 16.38
CA GLU A 267 23.13 9.24 16.67
C GLU A 267 23.18 10.49 17.55
N LEU A 268 22.29 11.47 17.32
CA LEU A 268 22.16 12.64 18.17
C LEU A 268 21.81 12.25 19.61
N ALA A 269 20.89 11.29 19.80
CA ALA A 269 20.55 10.78 21.12
C ALA A 269 21.75 10.14 21.82
N ARG A 270 22.56 9.38 21.06
CA ARG A 270 23.79 8.75 21.57
C ARG A 270 24.79 9.79 22.04
N LYS A 271 25.07 10.79 21.20
CA LYS A 271 26.04 11.85 21.49
C LYS A 271 25.60 12.74 22.66
N ALA A 272 24.32 13.04 22.76
CA ALA A 272 23.78 13.91 23.80
C ALA A 272 23.58 13.19 25.14
N GLY A 273 23.56 11.86 25.16
CA GLY A 273 23.21 11.06 26.34
C GLY A 273 21.78 11.31 26.83
N ARG A 274 20.88 11.75 25.93
CA ARG A 274 19.51 12.18 26.22
C ARG A 274 18.57 11.70 25.11
N PRO A 275 17.29 11.44 25.40
CA PRO A 275 16.32 11.10 24.35
C PRO A 275 16.21 12.22 23.30
N VAL A 276 16.04 11.87 22.02
CA VAL A 276 15.89 12.85 20.93
C VAL A 276 14.61 12.57 20.15
N HIS A 277 13.79 13.60 19.99
CA HIS A 277 12.59 13.63 19.17
C HIS A 277 12.88 14.29 17.83
N LEU A 278 12.63 13.59 16.73
CA LEU A 278 12.68 14.11 15.37
C LEU A 278 11.35 13.81 14.68
N MET A 279 10.64 14.83 14.22
CA MET A 279 9.54 14.70 13.28
C MET A 279 9.75 15.74 12.17
N VAL A 280 9.82 15.29 10.92
CA VAL A 280 10.07 16.21 9.80
C VAL A 280 8.84 17.05 9.49
N ASP A 281 9.03 18.26 9.00
CA ASP A 281 7.93 19.09 8.51
C ASP A 281 7.42 18.61 7.14
N ARG A 282 6.30 19.20 6.69
CA ARG A 282 5.69 18.83 5.40
C ARG A 282 6.60 19.12 4.21
N LYS A 283 7.35 20.23 4.28
CA LYS A 283 8.25 20.64 3.20
C LYS A 283 9.36 19.61 3.02
N PHE A 284 10.01 19.22 4.10
CA PHE A 284 11.05 18.20 4.10
C PHE A 284 10.50 16.84 3.64
N GLU A 285 9.29 16.48 4.07
CA GLU A 285 8.64 15.25 3.62
C GLU A 285 8.52 15.21 2.08
N HIS A 286 7.96 16.24 1.45
CA HIS A 286 7.84 16.33 -0.02
C HIS A 286 9.20 16.25 -0.73
N LEU A 287 10.25 16.78 -0.12
CA LEU A 287 11.57 16.85 -0.73
C LEU A 287 12.35 15.54 -0.61
N SER A 288 12.26 14.83 0.51
CA SER A 288 13.28 13.82 0.87
C SER A 288 12.78 12.47 1.37
N THR A 289 11.49 12.25 1.60
CA THR A 289 11.00 10.94 2.13
C THR A 289 10.59 9.95 1.03
N GLY A 290 10.56 10.42 -0.20
CA GLY A 290 10.38 9.62 -1.40
C GLY A 290 9.07 9.91 -2.13
N ASN A 291 8.83 9.20 -3.23
CA ASN A 291 7.69 9.47 -4.11
C ASN A 291 7.33 8.23 -4.94
N ARG A 292 6.09 8.18 -5.45
CA ARG A 292 5.70 7.36 -6.60
C ARG A 292 6.37 7.92 -7.86
N PRO A 293 7.21 7.14 -8.54
CA PRO A 293 7.80 7.55 -9.82
C PRO A 293 6.74 7.86 -10.89
N ASN A 294 7.09 8.77 -11.79
CA ASN A 294 6.33 9.03 -13.01
C ASN A 294 6.42 7.84 -13.98
N SER A 295 5.73 7.92 -15.12
CA SER A 295 5.97 6.98 -16.22
C SER A 295 5.79 7.62 -17.59
N VAL A 296 6.55 7.11 -18.57
CA VAL A 296 6.35 7.30 -20.01
C VAL A 296 6.26 5.91 -20.63
N GLN A 297 5.15 5.59 -21.26
CA GLN A 297 4.84 4.26 -21.80
C GLN A 297 4.50 4.39 -23.28
N VAL A 298 5.43 4.00 -24.14
CA VAL A 298 5.24 3.95 -25.60
C VAL A 298 4.67 2.58 -25.95
N MET A 299 3.45 2.55 -26.47
CA MET A 299 2.68 1.34 -26.64
C MET A 299 2.17 1.17 -28.06
N LYS A 300 2.17 -0.08 -28.52
CA LYS A 300 1.53 -0.51 -29.76
C LYS A 300 0.78 -1.81 -29.49
N ALA A 301 -0.51 -1.85 -29.79
CA ALA A 301 -1.33 -3.04 -29.59
C ALA A 301 -2.27 -3.26 -30.78
N GLY A 302 -2.58 -4.53 -31.04
CA GLY A 302 -3.45 -4.95 -32.13
C GLY A 302 -4.57 -5.86 -31.66
N CYS A 303 -5.74 -5.76 -32.31
CA CYS A 303 -6.85 -6.68 -32.12
C CYS A 303 -7.54 -7.01 -33.44
N THR A 304 -8.28 -8.12 -33.44
CA THR A 304 -9.18 -8.54 -34.52
C THR A 304 -10.51 -7.80 -34.46
N LYS A 305 -11.29 -7.81 -35.55
CA LYS A 305 -12.66 -7.25 -35.60
C LYS A 305 -13.62 -7.90 -34.61
N ASP A 306 -13.42 -9.17 -34.25
CA ASP A 306 -14.22 -9.86 -33.23
C ASP A 306 -13.75 -9.56 -31.80
N GLY A 307 -12.73 -8.72 -31.61
CA GLY A 307 -12.36 -8.14 -30.32
C GLY A 307 -11.32 -8.92 -29.53
N LYS A 308 -10.52 -9.79 -30.16
CA LYS A 308 -9.41 -10.49 -29.51
C LYS A 308 -8.10 -9.73 -29.70
N VAL A 309 -7.36 -9.51 -28.61
CA VAL A 309 -6.02 -8.91 -28.67
C VAL A 309 -5.04 -9.92 -29.25
N THR A 310 -4.27 -9.50 -30.25
CA THR A 310 -3.32 -10.37 -30.97
C THR A 310 -1.86 -10.03 -30.67
N ALA A 311 -1.55 -8.76 -30.42
CA ALA A 311 -0.20 -8.29 -30.13
C ALA A 311 -0.20 -7.14 -29.12
N TRP A 312 0.79 -7.15 -28.23
CA TRP A 312 0.98 -6.15 -27.18
C TRP A 312 2.45 -5.78 -27.00
N GLN A 313 2.84 -4.59 -27.43
CA GLN A 313 4.21 -4.08 -27.28
C GLN A 313 4.21 -2.84 -26.41
N VAL A 314 5.12 -2.79 -25.43
CA VAL A 314 5.36 -1.60 -24.60
C VAL A 314 6.84 -1.41 -24.29
N ASP A 315 7.31 -0.19 -24.47
CA ASP A 315 8.58 0.30 -23.96
C ASP A 315 8.31 1.39 -22.93
N SER A 316 8.86 1.25 -21.72
CA SER A 316 8.51 2.11 -20.60
C SER A 316 9.70 2.66 -19.83
N TYR A 317 9.54 3.88 -19.34
CA TYR A 317 10.56 4.64 -18.60
C TYR A 317 9.90 5.31 -17.39
N GLY A 318 10.60 5.36 -16.26
CA GLY A 318 10.14 6.09 -15.08
C GLY A 318 11.30 6.71 -14.33
N THR A 319 11.09 7.88 -13.73
CA THR A 319 12.13 8.58 -12.98
C THR A 319 12.18 8.12 -11.53
N SER A 320 13.29 7.50 -11.14
CA SER A 320 13.49 7.04 -9.77
C SER A 320 14.21 8.05 -8.87
N GLY A 321 14.41 9.28 -9.35
CA GLY A 321 15.36 10.21 -8.73
C GLY A 321 16.72 9.52 -8.56
N ILE A 322 17.30 9.62 -7.37
CA ILE A 322 18.55 8.91 -7.00
C ILE A 322 18.33 7.48 -6.47
N GLY A 323 17.09 6.99 -6.46
CA GLY A 323 16.70 5.69 -5.89
C GLY A 323 16.75 4.54 -6.90
N GLY A 324 15.61 3.88 -7.09
CA GLY A 324 15.38 2.87 -8.13
C GLY A 324 13.91 2.45 -8.11
N GLY A 325 13.54 1.47 -8.94
CA GLY A 325 12.20 0.87 -8.87
C GLY A 325 11.10 1.76 -9.44
N ALA A 326 11.41 2.50 -10.49
CA ALA A 326 10.47 3.28 -11.30
C ALA A 326 9.91 2.50 -12.50
N GLY A 327 10.32 1.25 -12.68
CA GLY A 327 9.73 0.35 -13.66
C GLY A 327 8.20 0.23 -13.51
N VAL A 328 7.50 0.25 -14.64
CA VAL A 328 6.05 0.03 -14.70
C VAL A 328 5.79 -1.36 -15.27
N ALA A 329 5.17 -2.21 -14.45
CA ALA A 329 5.03 -3.64 -14.77
C ALA A 329 4.02 -3.93 -15.92
N ASN A 330 3.43 -2.89 -16.52
CA ASN A 330 2.25 -2.94 -17.42
C ASN A 330 1.34 -4.14 -17.05
N PRO A 331 0.86 -4.18 -15.79
CA PRO A 331 0.15 -5.34 -15.26
C PRO A 331 -1.27 -5.37 -15.84
N SER A 332 -1.78 -6.57 -16.09
CA SER A 332 -3.07 -6.78 -16.74
C SER A 332 -3.74 -8.03 -16.19
N VAL A 333 -5.07 -8.01 -16.15
CA VAL A 333 -5.92 -9.20 -15.90
C VAL A 333 -6.25 -9.96 -17.19
N TYR A 334 -5.82 -9.43 -18.34
CA TYR A 334 -6.12 -9.98 -19.66
C TYR A 334 -4.99 -10.84 -20.23
N ASP A 335 -5.37 -11.74 -21.11
CA ASP A 335 -4.46 -12.62 -21.83
C ASP A 335 -3.98 -11.99 -23.14
N PHE A 336 -2.66 -11.81 -23.26
CA PHE A 336 -2.02 -11.32 -24.48
C PHE A 336 -1.17 -12.44 -25.11
N PRO A 337 -1.52 -12.96 -26.30
CA PRO A 337 -0.84 -14.11 -26.90
C PRO A 337 0.58 -13.77 -27.34
N ALA A 338 0.77 -12.64 -28.04
CA ALA A 338 2.09 -12.10 -28.38
C ALA A 338 2.36 -10.81 -27.60
N VAL A 339 3.44 -10.79 -26.83
CA VAL A 339 3.76 -9.68 -25.94
C VAL A 339 5.27 -9.42 -25.87
N ARG A 340 5.63 -8.13 -25.86
CA ARG A 340 6.98 -7.64 -25.50
C ARG A 340 6.85 -6.46 -24.56
N LYS A 341 7.55 -6.52 -23.43
CA LYS A 341 7.60 -5.44 -22.44
C LYS A 341 9.04 -5.12 -22.11
N THR A 342 9.38 -3.83 -22.13
CA THR A 342 10.62 -3.32 -21.56
C THR A 342 10.31 -2.28 -20.50
N SER A 343 11.21 -2.14 -19.53
CA SER A 343 11.15 -1.07 -18.54
C SER A 343 12.54 -0.58 -18.19
N ALA A 344 12.67 0.72 -17.92
CA ALA A 344 13.92 1.31 -17.48
C ALA A 344 13.71 2.34 -16.37
N ASP A 345 14.58 2.28 -15.36
CA ASP A 345 14.74 3.36 -14.41
C ASP A 345 15.56 4.48 -15.07
N VAL A 346 15.09 5.72 -14.95
CA VAL A 346 15.81 6.92 -15.38
C VAL A 346 16.18 7.73 -14.15
N TYR A 347 17.48 7.79 -13.86
CA TYR A 347 18.01 8.57 -12.76
C TYR A 347 17.93 10.06 -13.08
N THR A 348 17.50 10.84 -12.09
CA THR A 348 17.46 12.31 -12.14
C THR A 348 17.94 12.87 -10.80
N ASN A 349 18.33 14.14 -10.79
CA ASN A 349 18.71 14.89 -9.60
C ASN A 349 17.50 15.27 -8.73
N ALA A 350 16.76 14.26 -8.28
CA ALA A 350 15.55 14.39 -7.47
C ALA A 350 15.52 13.34 -6.34
N GLY A 351 14.70 13.61 -5.32
CA GLY A 351 14.51 12.69 -4.19
C GLY A 351 14.12 11.27 -4.65
N PRO A 352 14.54 10.23 -3.90
CA PRO A 352 14.48 8.84 -4.37
C PRO A 352 13.05 8.34 -4.58
N GLY A 353 12.86 7.52 -5.60
CA GLY A 353 11.65 6.70 -5.77
C GLY A 353 11.42 5.82 -4.53
N CYS A 354 10.16 5.61 -4.18
CA CYS A 354 9.76 4.89 -3.00
C CYS A 354 8.42 4.17 -3.21
N PRO A 355 8.18 2.99 -2.61
CA PRO A 355 6.90 2.33 -2.73
C PRO A 355 5.73 3.24 -2.35
N MET A 356 4.78 3.42 -3.25
CA MET A 356 3.48 4.01 -2.99
C MET A 356 2.42 3.02 -3.47
N ARG A 357 1.39 2.80 -2.65
CA ARG A 357 0.25 1.88 -2.84
C ARG A 357 0.19 1.22 -4.24
N ALA A 358 0.50 -0.08 -4.30
CA ALA A 358 0.72 -0.88 -5.52
C ALA A 358 1.81 -0.30 -6.44
N PRO A 359 3.11 -0.34 -6.07
CA PRO A 359 4.18 0.22 -6.90
C PRO A 359 4.14 -0.21 -8.38
N GLY A 360 4.23 0.77 -9.28
CA GLY A 360 4.22 0.59 -10.73
C GLY A 360 2.87 0.20 -11.36
N HIS A 361 1.87 -0.21 -10.57
CA HIS A 361 0.59 -0.71 -11.08
C HIS A 361 -0.38 0.41 -11.47
N PRO A 362 -0.63 1.47 -10.67
CA PRO A 362 -1.44 2.60 -11.10
C PRO A 362 -0.92 3.25 -12.38
N GLN A 363 0.41 3.41 -12.49
CA GLN A 363 1.04 3.91 -13.72
C GLN A 363 0.78 2.98 -14.91
N GLY A 364 1.02 1.68 -14.74
CA GLY A 364 0.88 0.69 -15.81
C GLY A 364 -0.57 0.50 -16.26
N ILE A 365 -1.48 0.31 -15.30
CA ILE A 365 -2.91 0.05 -15.56
C ILE A 365 -3.58 1.25 -16.20
N PHE A 366 -3.17 2.50 -15.87
CA PHE A 366 -3.61 3.68 -16.62
C PHE A 366 -3.42 3.51 -18.14
N ALA A 367 -2.23 3.06 -18.55
CA ALA A 367 -1.92 2.88 -19.97
C ALA A 367 -2.56 1.62 -20.56
N VAL A 368 -2.56 0.49 -19.83
CA VAL A 368 -3.21 -0.76 -20.27
C VAL A 368 -4.70 -0.52 -20.54
N GLU A 369 -5.42 0.02 -19.56
CA GLU A 369 -6.87 0.16 -19.64
C GLU A 369 -7.31 1.27 -20.60
N SER A 370 -6.48 2.31 -20.79
CA SER A 370 -6.70 3.29 -21.84
C SER A 370 -6.53 2.65 -23.23
N MET A 371 -5.48 1.86 -23.43
CA MET A 371 -5.25 1.14 -24.70
C MET A 371 -6.35 0.13 -25.01
N MET A 372 -6.80 -0.65 -24.02
CA MET A 372 -7.92 -1.58 -24.16
C MET A 372 -9.20 -0.86 -24.58
N ASP A 373 -9.48 0.30 -23.99
CA ASP A 373 -10.64 1.13 -24.34
C ASP A 373 -10.51 1.70 -25.76
N GLU A 374 -9.33 2.21 -26.14
CA GLU A 374 -9.07 2.70 -27.50
C GLU A 374 -9.21 1.62 -28.58
N LEU A 375 -8.72 0.39 -28.33
CA LEU A 375 -8.91 -0.74 -29.23
C LEU A 375 -10.39 -1.08 -29.41
N ALA A 376 -11.16 -1.14 -28.32
CA ALA A 376 -12.60 -1.39 -28.37
C ALA A 376 -13.31 -0.35 -29.24
N TYR A 377 -13.01 0.94 -29.04
CA TYR A 377 -13.57 2.02 -29.86
C TYR A 377 -13.13 1.96 -31.32
N LYS A 378 -11.89 1.56 -31.61
CA LYS A 378 -11.35 1.45 -32.98
C LYS A 378 -12.14 0.45 -33.83
N ILE A 379 -12.69 -0.59 -33.21
CA ILE A 379 -13.52 -1.61 -33.89
C ILE A 379 -15.03 -1.42 -33.64
N GLY A 380 -15.43 -0.40 -32.87
CA GLY A 380 -16.84 -0.12 -32.56
C GLY A 380 -17.49 -1.11 -31.59
N MET A 381 -16.72 -1.71 -30.67
CA MET A 381 -17.20 -2.66 -29.66
C MET A 381 -17.44 -1.97 -28.31
N ASP A 382 -18.43 -2.44 -27.55
CA ASP A 382 -18.62 -2.01 -26.17
C ASP A 382 -17.36 -2.31 -25.32
N PRO A 383 -16.85 -1.36 -24.53
CA PRO A 383 -15.60 -1.58 -23.79
C PRO A 383 -15.66 -2.64 -22.69
N VAL A 384 -16.82 -3.00 -22.16
CA VAL A 384 -16.96 -4.15 -21.24
C VAL A 384 -16.95 -5.45 -22.03
N GLU A 385 -17.67 -5.52 -23.15
CA GLU A 385 -17.65 -6.69 -24.04
C GLU A 385 -16.22 -7.01 -24.49
N PHE A 386 -15.47 -6.00 -24.95
CA PHE A 386 -14.07 -6.16 -25.38
C PHE A 386 -13.19 -6.73 -24.27
N ARG A 387 -13.34 -6.25 -23.02
CA ARG A 387 -12.59 -6.75 -21.86
C ARG A 387 -12.95 -8.20 -21.52
N ARG A 388 -14.24 -8.55 -21.52
CA ARG A 388 -14.70 -9.93 -21.29
C ARG A 388 -14.14 -10.90 -22.33
N LYS A 389 -14.04 -10.49 -23.60
CA LYS A 389 -13.42 -11.32 -24.63
C LYS A 389 -11.93 -11.59 -24.39
N ASN A 390 -11.24 -10.76 -23.62
CA ASN A 390 -9.80 -10.92 -23.34
C ASN A 390 -9.52 -11.34 -21.88
N ASN A 391 -10.56 -11.62 -21.10
CA ASN A 391 -10.50 -12.14 -19.75
C ASN A 391 -10.77 -13.66 -19.76
N SER A 392 -9.96 -14.42 -19.02
CA SER A 392 -10.18 -15.86 -18.81
C SER A 392 -10.73 -16.20 -17.43
N HIS A 393 -10.80 -15.24 -16.51
CA HIS A 393 -11.11 -15.50 -15.11
C HIS A 393 -12.60 -15.27 -14.79
N PRO A 394 -13.37 -16.30 -14.37
CA PRO A 394 -14.84 -16.21 -14.22
C PRO A 394 -15.30 -15.24 -13.13
N ILE A 395 -14.49 -15.02 -12.09
CA ILE A 395 -14.74 -13.99 -11.08
C ILE A 395 -14.86 -12.60 -11.73
N ARG A 396 -14.00 -12.26 -12.70
CA ARG A 396 -14.00 -10.92 -13.30
C ARG A 396 -15.22 -10.68 -14.17
N ASP A 397 -15.73 -11.72 -14.84
CA ASP A 397 -16.98 -11.61 -15.59
C ASP A 397 -18.15 -11.22 -14.68
N ALA A 398 -18.25 -11.87 -13.51
CA ALA A 398 -19.26 -11.52 -12.49
C ALA A 398 -19.05 -10.10 -11.93
N GLU A 399 -17.81 -9.69 -11.70
CA GLU A 399 -17.50 -8.31 -11.27
C GLU A 399 -17.93 -7.27 -12.31
N PHE A 400 -17.74 -7.54 -13.60
CA PHE A 400 -18.26 -6.68 -14.67
C PHE A 400 -19.79 -6.61 -14.62
N GLU A 401 -20.51 -7.73 -14.43
CA GLU A 401 -21.98 -7.74 -14.37
C GLU A 401 -22.50 -6.91 -13.20
N LEU A 402 -21.93 -7.12 -12.01
CA LEU A 402 -22.29 -6.37 -10.80
C LEU A 402 -22.00 -4.89 -10.95
N GLY A 403 -20.82 -4.55 -11.46
CA GLY A 403 -20.41 -3.16 -11.65
C GLY A 403 -21.24 -2.43 -12.70
N MET A 404 -21.56 -3.09 -13.83
CA MET A 404 -22.47 -2.53 -14.85
C MET A 404 -23.85 -2.22 -14.26
N LYS A 405 -24.40 -3.12 -13.45
CA LYS A 405 -25.70 -2.92 -12.80
C LYS A 405 -25.65 -1.75 -11.79
N ALA A 406 -24.62 -1.70 -10.95
CA ALA A 406 -24.51 -0.70 -9.89
C ALA A 406 -24.20 0.71 -10.42
N ILE A 407 -23.40 0.83 -11.49
CA ILE A 407 -23.16 2.14 -12.13
C ILE A 407 -24.34 2.55 -13.02
N GLY A 408 -25.11 1.58 -13.53
CA GLY A 408 -26.13 1.76 -14.56
C GLY A 408 -25.50 2.04 -15.93
N TRP A 409 -24.76 1.05 -16.42
CA TRP A 409 -24.03 1.10 -17.68
C TRP A 409 -24.91 1.38 -18.90
N GLU A 410 -26.20 1.06 -18.83
CA GLU A 410 -27.18 1.36 -19.88
C GLU A 410 -27.30 2.87 -20.19
N ARG A 411 -26.91 3.74 -19.26
CA ARG A 411 -26.91 5.20 -19.46
C ARG A 411 -25.68 5.72 -20.21
N ARG A 412 -24.71 4.85 -20.48
CA ARG A 412 -23.46 5.24 -21.12
C ARG A 412 -23.69 5.76 -22.54
N ASN A 413 -22.96 6.81 -22.93
CA ASN A 413 -23.06 7.35 -24.29
C ASN A 413 -22.63 6.30 -25.31
N GLN A 414 -23.47 6.07 -26.31
CA GLN A 414 -23.14 5.22 -27.47
C GLN A 414 -22.07 5.87 -28.36
N THR A 415 -22.06 7.20 -28.44
CA THR A 415 -21.06 7.96 -29.19
C THR A 415 -20.33 8.92 -28.24
N PRO A 416 -19.00 8.80 -28.12
CA PRO A 416 -18.20 9.71 -27.30
C PRO A 416 -18.42 11.19 -27.68
N GLY A 417 -18.60 12.06 -26.68
CA GLY A 417 -18.74 13.51 -26.93
C GLY A 417 -20.12 13.97 -27.42
N ALA A 418 -21.11 13.08 -27.55
CA ALA A 418 -22.41 13.39 -28.16
C ALA A 418 -23.42 14.13 -27.24
N GLY A 419 -22.98 14.74 -26.14
CA GLY A 419 -23.84 15.48 -25.22
C GLY A 419 -24.14 16.92 -25.68
N PRO A 420 -25.36 17.46 -25.42
CA PRO A 420 -25.66 18.87 -25.68
C PRO A 420 -25.11 19.79 -24.58
N GLY A 421 -24.79 21.04 -24.95
CA GLY A 421 -24.33 22.06 -24.01
C GLY A 421 -22.87 21.85 -23.56
N PRO A 422 -22.39 22.66 -22.58
CA PRO A 422 -20.99 22.64 -22.16
C PRO A 422 -20.65 21.55 -21.13
N LEU A 423 -21.65 20.97 -20.47
CA LEU A 423 -21.48 19.94 -19.45
C LEU A 423 -21.76 18.56 -20.02
N HIS A 424 -20.71 17.79 -20.24
CA HIS A 424 -20.77 16.45 -20.81
C HIS A 424 -20.62 15.39 -19.73
N ARG A 425 -21.51 14.40 -19.70
CA ARG A 425 -21.40 13.24 -18.79
C ARG A 425 -20.98 11.98 -19.52
N GLY A 426 -20.26 11.10 -18.84
CA GLY A 426 -19.82 9.84 -19.42
C GLY A 426 -19.44 8.81 -18.37
N ILE A 427 -19.45 7.54 -18.78
CA ILE A 427 -19.14 6.40 -17.92
C ILE A 427 -17.96 5.61 -18.51
N GLY A 428 -16.95 5.37 -17.69
CA GLY A 428 -15.76 4.60 -18.02
C GLY A 428 -15.63 3.35 -17.17
N VAL A 429 -14.87 2.38 -17.67
CA VAL A 429 -14.55 1.12 -16.98
C VAL A 429 -13.05 0.88 -17.00
N ALA A 430 -12.54 0.27 -15.94
CA ALA A 430 -11.18 -0.25 -15.89
C ALA A 430 -11.06 -1.45 -14.96
N SER A 431 -10.21 -2.42 -15.30
CA SER A 431 -9.83 -3.51 -14.41
C SER A 431 -8.45 -3.28 -13.81
N GLY A 432 -8.26 -3.75 -12.58
CA GLY A 432 -6.98 -3.62 -11.87
C GLY A 432 -6.60 -4.90 -11.17
N ARG A 433 -5.30 -5.08 -10.94
CA ARG A 433 -4.75 -6.17 -10.13
C ARG A 433 -3.55 -5.70 -9.32
N TRP A 434 -3.21 -6.47 -8.30
CA TRP A 434 -1.97 -6.36 -7.56
C TRP A 434 -1.42 -7.75 -7.27
N SER A 435 -0.11 -7.92 -7.39
CA SER A 435 0.55 -9.20 -7.15
C SER A 435 0.65 -9.50 -5.64
N ASN A 436 0.56 -10.77 -5.24
CA ASN A 436 0.72 -11.17 -3.84
C ASN A 436 2.21 -11.17 -3.40
N VAL A 437 2.80 -9.98 -3.29
CA VAL A 437 4.26 -9.79 -3.09
C VAL A 437 4.78 -10.35 -1.75
N GLY A 438 3.92 -10.54 -0.76
CA GLY A 438 4.33 -10.98 0.58
C GLY A 438 4.45 -12.49 0.80
N GLU A 439 3.90 -13.34 -0.07
CA GLU A 439 3.78 -14.78 0.19
C GLU A 439 5.12 -15.46 0.49
N ARG A 440 6.20 -15.06 -0.19
CA ARG A 440 7.55 -15.63 -0.03
C ARG A 440 8.25 -15.28 1.29
N ARG A 441 7.70 -14.35 2.10
CA ARG A 441 8.30 -13.88 3.36
C ARG A 441 7.50 -14.29 4.60
N ASN A 442 6.40 -15.04 4.41
CA ASN A 442 5.41 -15.29 5.44
C ASN A 442 5.79 -16.41 6.42
N SER A 443 6.71 -17.33 6.09
CA SER A 443 7.04 -18.50 6.93
C SER A 443 7.62 -18.18 8.31
N ARG A 444 8.07 -16.93 8.56
CA ARG A 444 8.59 -16.48 9.87
C ARG A 444 7.55 -15.84 10.77
N ILE A 445 6.33 -15.59 10.27
CA ILE A 445 5.29 -14.90 11.04
C ILE A 445 4.88 -15.78 12.22
N GLN A 446 4.84 -15.18 13.42
CA GLN A 446 4.47 -15.86 14.66
C GLN A 446 3.35 -15.12 15.38
N VAL A 447 2.44 -15.87 16.00
CA VAL A 447 1.39 -15.30 16.85
C VAL A 447 1.37 -16.07 18.15
N ARG A 448 1.30 -15.34 19.28
CA ARG A 448 1.08 -15.92 20.60
C ARG A 448 -0.35 -15.67 21.04
N VAL A 449 -1.01 -16.69 21.55
CA VAL A 449 -2.31 -16.58 22.22
C VAL A 449 -2.16 -17.09 23.65
N ALA A 450 -2.53 -16.24 24.61
CA ALA A 450 -2.58 -16.59 26.02
C ALA A 450 -4.02 -16.62 26.52
N ILE A 451 -4.38 -17.65 27.28
CA ILE A 451 -5.68 -17.76 27.97
C ILE A 451 -5.40 -17.78 29.47
N HIS A 452 -5.94 -16.80 30.18
CA HIS A 452 -5.70 -16.58 31.60
C HIS A 452 -6.80 -17.24 32.46
N PRO A 453 -6.49 -17.66 33.70
CA PRO A 453 -7.48 -18.29 34.58
C PRO A 453 -8.71 -17.44 34.93
N ASP A 454 -8.61 -16.11 34.80
CA ASP A 454 -9.71 -15.18 35.02
C ASP A 454 -10.65 -15.03 33.81
N GLY A 455 -10.35 -15.72 32.71
CA GLY A 455 -11.06 -15.68 31.43
C GLY A 455 -10.48 -14.68 30.43
N GLY A 456 -9.47 -13.89 30.81
CA GLY A 456 -8.81 -12.96 29.91
C GLY A 456 -8.06 -13.67 28.78
N VAL A 457 -8.05 -13.07 27.59
CA VAL A 457 -7.32 -13.58 26.43
C VAL A 457 -6.42 -12.50 25.87
N GLU A 458 -5.16 -12.83 25.62
CA GLU A 458 -4.20 -11.95 24.96
C GLU A 458 -3.75 -12.54 23.62
N VAL A 459 -3.67 -11.70 22.59
CA VAL A 459 -3.16 -12.08 21.26
C VAL A 459 -2.03 -11.14 20.89
N GLU A 460 -0.83 -11.68 20.68
CA GLU A 460 0.39 -10.89 20.48
C GLU A 460 1.04 -11.17 19.13
N ASN A 461 1.39 -10.10 18.42
CA ASN A 461 2.19 -10.14 17.19
C ASN A 461 2.83 -8.78 16.93
N GLY A 462 4.12 -8.71 16.58
CA GLY A 462 4.80 -7.42 16.42
C GLY A 462 4.53 -6.66 15.10
N ALA A 463 3.57 -7.07 14.26
CA ALA A 463 3.19 -6.32 13.07
C ALA A 463 2.57 -4.97 13.42
N GLN A 464 2.56 -4.06 12.46
CA GLN A 464 2.10 -2.70 12.67
C GLN A 464 0.72 -2.46 12.01
N ASP A 465 -0.17 -1.70 12.68
CA ASP A 465 -1.44 -1.21 12.12
C ASP A 465 -1.34 0.26 11.70
N LEU A 466 -1.11 0.52 10.41
CA LEU A 466 -0.94 1.89 9.87
C LEU A 466 -2.27 2.59 9.58
N GLY A 467 -3.36 2.13 10.20
CA GLY A 467 -4.70 2.57 9.87
C GLY A 467 -5.46 1.60 8.97
N THR A 468 -4.97 0.38 8.74
CA THR A 468 -5.66 -0.65 7.97
C THR A 468 -6.59 -1.54 8.78
N GLY A 469 -6.55 -1.48 10.11
CA GLY A 469 -7.40 -2.29 11.00
C GLY A 469 -6.81 -3.66 11.36
N THR A 470 -5.49 -3.82 11.22
CA THR A 470 -4.74 -5.03 11.61
C THR A 470 -5.07 -5.47 13.03
N ARG A 471 -5.16 -4.53 13.99
CA ARG A 471 -5.49 -4.87 15.38
C ARG A 471 -6.87 -5.53 15.50
N THR A 472 -7.83 -5.01 14.77
CA THR A 472 -9.22 -5.50 14.77
C THR A 472 -9.32 -6.88 14.12
N ILE A 473 -8.73 -7.08 12.93
CA ILE A 473 -8.80 -8.38 12.26
C ILE A 473 -8.08 -9.50 13.02
N VAL A 474 -6.98 -9.19 13.72
CA VAL A 474 -6.29 -10.15 14.61
C VAL A 474 -7.23 -10.56 15.76
N GLY A 475 -7.90 -9.60 16.38
CA GLY A 475 -8.90 -9.87 17.42
C GLY A 475 -10.04 -10.73 16.92
N LEU A 476 -10.64 -10.38 15.77
CA LEU A 476 -11.80 -11.08 15.20
C LEU A 476 -11.49 -12.55 14.89
N LEU A 477 -10.33 -12.82 14.31
CA LEU A 477 -9.92 -14.19 13.98
C LEU A 477 -9.72 -15.06 15.23
N ALA A 478 -9.09 -14.51 16.27
CA ALA A 478 -8.95 -15.23 17.54
C ALA A 478 -10.30 -15.40 18.25
N ALA A 479 -11.14 -14.37 18.24
CA ALA A 479 -12.48 -14.40 18.82
C ALA A 479 -13.37 -15.44 18.14
N GLU A 480 -13.32 -15.56 16.81
CA GLU A 480 -14.03 -16.58 16.04
C GLU A 480 -13.61 -18.00 16.46
N GLU A 481 -12.31 -18.26 16.58
CA GLU A 481 -11.84 -19.58 17.00
C GLU A 481 -12.16 -19.90 18.46
N LEU A 482 -12.19 -18.89 19.34
CA LEU A 482 -12.45 -19.06 20.77
C LEU A 482 -13.93 -18.93 21.14
N GLY A 483 -14.82 -18.62 20.19
CA GLY A 483 -16.25 -18.44 20.43
C GLY A 483 -16.57 -17.28 21.37
N LEU A 484 -15.81 -16.18 21.29
CA LEU A 484 -15.91 -15.01 22.17
C LEU A 484 -16.33 -13.74 21.41
N PRO A 485 -16.90 -12.74 22.09
CA PRO A 485 -16.94 -11.38 21.55
C PRO A 485 -15.51 -10.81 21.47
N VAL A 486 -15.23 -9.99 20.45
CA VAL A 486 -13.89 -9.45 20.21
C VAL A 486 -13.41 -8.53 21.35
N GLU A 487 -14.34 -7.91 22.06
CA GLU A 487 -14.10 -7.03 23.21
C GLU A 487 -13.56 -7.77 24.45
N ALA A 488 -13.68 -9.11 24.49
CA ALA A 488 -13.11 -9.93 25.55
C ALA A 488 -11.60 -10.18 25.36
N LEU A 489 -11.04 -9.81 24.21
CA LEU A 489 -9.64 -10.04 23.86
C LEU A 489 -8.82 -8.75 23.97
N THR A 490 -7.60 -8.88 24.49
CA THR A 490 -6.57 -7.85 24.41
C THR A 490 -5.62 -8.16 23.26
N VAL A 491 -5.62 -7.33 22.23
CA VAL A 491 -4.74 -7.49 21.07
C VAL A 491 -3.54 -6.57 21.21
N LYS A 492 -2.33 -7.13 21.24
CA LYS A 492 -1.05 -6.42 21.39
C LYS A 492 -0.23 -6.49 20.11
N ILE A 493 -0.01 -5.34 19.47
CA ILE A 493 0.71 -5.24 18.21
C ILE A 493 1.66 -4.04 18.17
N GLY A 494 2.58 -4.01 17.20
CA GLY A 494 3.42 -2.84 16.91
C GLY A 494 4.72 -2.74 17.73
N HIS A 495 5.10 -3.79 18.47
CA HIS A 495 6.33 -3.81 19.26
C HIS A 495 7.20 -5.00 18.86
N THR A 496 8.53 -4.80 18.84
CA THR A 496 9.47 -5.89 18.55
C THR A 496 9.72 -6.83 19.73
N SER A 497 9.18 -6.51 20.91
CA SER A 497 9.14 -7.41 22.07
C SER A 497 8.07 -8.50 21.96
N TYR A 498 7.11 -8.35 21.03
CA TYR A 498 6.14 -9.38 20.66
C TYR A 498 6.72 -10.37 19.63
N PRO A 499 6.06 -11.53 19.39
CA PRO A 499 6.48 -12.47 18.35
C PRO A 499 6.62 -11.81 16.98
N TYR A 500 7.47 -12.40 16.11
CA TYR A 500 7.80 -11.81 14.82
C TYR A 500 6.55 -11.55 13.96
N GLY A 501 6.36 -10.30 13.54
CA GLY A 501 5.27 -9.87 12.66
C GLY A 501 5.80 -9.42 11.29
N PRO A 502 4.97 -9.54 10.23
CA PRO A 502 5.33 -9.02 8.92
C PRO A 502 5.38 -7.48 8.93
N ALA A 503 6.15 -6.91 8.00
CA ALA A 503 6.02 -5.50 7.67
C ALA A 503 4.69 -5.26 6.94
N SER A 504 4.07 -4.11 7.20
CA SER A 504 2.79 -3.74 6.61
C SER A 504 2.96 -3.01 5.28
N GLY A 505 3.19 -3.79 4.22
CA GLY A 505 3.25 -3.34 2.83
C GLY A 505 2.98 -4.50 1.87
N GLY A 506 2.82 -4.23 0.57
CA GLY A 506 2.56 -5.29 -0.40
C GLY A 506 1.23 -6.03 -0.19
N SER A 507 0.32 -5.46 0.60
CA SER A 507 -0.97 -6.03 0.99
C SER A 507 -0.85 -7.40 1.66
N SER A 508 0.27 -7.65 2.34
CA SER A 508 0.59 -8.97 2.87
C SER A 508 0.24 -9.21 4.33
N THR A 509 -0.10 -8.15 5.09
CA THR A 509 -0.32 -8.26 6.54
C THR A 509 -1.49 -9.19 6.87
N ALA A 510 -2.67 -8.97 6.30
CA ALA A 510 -3.84 -9.82 6.55
C ALA A 510 -3.67 -11.25 6.01
N PRO A 511 -3.23 -11.48 4.75
CA PRO A 511 -2.96 -12.84 4.24
C PRO A 511 -1.88 -13.60 5.02
N GLY A 512 -0.91 -12.87 5.60
CA GLY A 512 0.17 -13.43 6.40
C GLY A 512 -0.29 -13.80 7.82
N LEU A 513 -0.98 -12.88 8.50
CA LEU A 513 -1.41 -13.06 9.90
C LEU A 513 -2.61 -13.97 10.04
N ALA A 514 -3.59 -13.88 9.14
CA ALA A 514 -4.87 -14.53 9.32
C ALA A 514 -4.77 -16.03 9.62
N PRO A 515 -4.06 -16.82 8.80
CA PRO A 515 -3.89 -18.25 9.06
C PRO A 515 -3.10 -18.56 10.35
N THR A 516 -2.12 -17.71 10.72
CA THR A 516 -1.31 -17.91 11.93
C THR A 516 -2.10 -17.61 13.20
N VAL A 517 -2.94 -16.57 13.19
CA VAL A 517 -3.82 -16.23 14.31
C VAL A 517 -4.79 -17.38 14.57
N ARG A 518 -5.46 -17.89 13.52
CA ARG A 518 -6.37 -19.03 13.66
C ARG A 518 -5.67 -20.26 14.21
N LYS A 519 -4.47 -20.56 13.72
CA LYS A 519 -3.66 -21.67 14.22
C LYS A 519 -3.31 -21.52 15.70
N ALA A 520 -2.82 -20.35 16.12
CA ALA A 520 -2.48 -20.10 17.53
C ALA A 520 -3.71 -20.22 18.44
N ALA A 521 -4.84 -19.65 18.03
CA ALA A 521 -6.10 -19.72 18.78
C ALA A 521 -6.63 -21.16 18.87
N LEU A 522 -6.55 -21.94 17.80
CA LEU A 522 -6.92 -23.36 17.81
C LEU A 522 -6.07 -24.16 18.80
N LEU A 523 -4.75 -23.97 18.81
CA LEU A 523 -3.86 -24.67 19.73
C LEU A 523 -4.19 -24.32 21.19
N ALA A 524 -4.39 -23.03 21.47
CA ALA A 524 -4.78 -22.57 22.81
C ALA A 524 -6.13 -23.16 23.24
N ARG A 525 -7.11 -23.20 22.32
CA ARG A 525 -8.42 -23.81 22.54
C ARG A 525 -8.32 -25.30 22.84
N ARG A 526 -7.53 -26.05 22.08
CA ARG A 526 -7.32 -27.49 22.32
C ARG A 526 -6.76 -27.76 23.70
N ARG A 527 -5.77 -26.95 24.14
CA ARG A 527 -5.21 -27.06 25.48
C ARG A 527 -6.26 -26.76 26.56
N LEU A 528 -7.13 -25.78 26.34
CA LEU A 528 -8.25 -25.52 27.26
C LEU A 528 -9.25 -26.68 27.30
N PHE A 529 -9.56 -27.28 26.15
CA PHE A 529 -10.46 -28.44 26.07
C PHE A 529 -9.93 -29.65 26.84
N GLU A 530 -8.63 -29.93 26.82
CA GLU A 530 -8.03 -30.99 27.64
C GLU A 530 -8.30 -30.80 29.14
N VAL A 531 -8.33 -29.54 29.61
CA VAL A 531 -8.59 -29.21 31.02
C VAL A 531 -10.08 -29.29 31.35
N VAL A 532 -10.95 -28.90 30.42
CA VAL A 532 -12.40 -28.79 30.63
C VAL A 532 -13.14 -30.11 30.40
N ALA A 533 -12.66 -30.94 29.48
CA ALA A 533 -13.31 -32.18 29.07
C ALA A 533 -13.66 -33.14 30.22
N PRO A 534 -12.78 -33.36 31.23
CA PRO A 534 -13.13 -34.19 32.39
C PRO A 534 -14.33 -33.65 33.17
N ALA A 535 -14.43 -32.32 33.32
CA ALA A 535 -15.53 -31.68 34.05
C ALA A 535 -16.87 -31.77 33.29
N LEU A 536 -16.84 -31.87 31.96
CA LEU A 536 -18.01 -32.10 31.12
C LEU A 536 -18.28 -33.57 30.80
N GLN A 537 -17.45 -34.49 31.30
CA GLN A 537 -17.53 -35.94 31.01
C GLN A 537 -17.56 -36.23 29.50
N ALA A 538 -16.67 -35.57 28.75
CA ALA A 538 -16.52 -35.70 27.31
C ALA A 538 -15.03 -35.87 26.94
N GLN A 539 -14.75 -36.11 25.66
CA GLN A 539 -13.40 -36.02 25.11
C GLN A 539 -13.13 -34.61 24.55
N PRO A 540 -11.88 -34.11 24.54
CA PRO A 540 -11.56 -32.77 24.03
C PRO A 540 -12.05 -32.52 22.59
N GLU A 541 -12.03 -33.54 21.74
CA GLU A 541 -12.45 -33.48 20.33
C GLU A 541 -13.98 -33.36 20.17
N GLN A 542 -14.73 -33.61 21.24
CA GLN A 542 -16.20 -33.49 21.28
C GLN A 542 -16.67 -32.12 21.75
N LEU A 543 -15.74 -31.22 22.11
CA LEU A 543 -16.06 -29.89 22.60
C LEU A 543 -16.01 -28.85 21.48
N GLU A 544 -16.85 -27.84 21.60
CA GLU A 544 -16.81 -26.62 20.78
C GLU A 544 -16.89 -25.37 21.65
N CYS A 545 -16.30 -24.28 21.17
CA CYS A 545 -16.51 -22.95 21.75
C CYS A 545 -17.59 -22.22 20.97
N ARG A 546 -18.60 -21.71 21.67
CA ARG A 546 -19.67 -20.92 21.06
C ARG A 546 -20.34 -20.02 22.09
N ASP A 547 -20.60 -18.77 21.71
CA ASP A 547 -21.37 -17.80 22.51
C ASP A 547 -20.85 -17.66 23.96
N GLY A 548 -19.53 -17.60 24.13
CA GLY A 548 -18.89 -17.48 25.44
C GLY A 548 -18.94 -18.75 26.30
N LYS A 549 -19.17 -19.91 25.69
CA LYS A 549 -19.31 -21.19 26.39
C LYS A 549 -18.54 -22.31 25.69
N ILE A 550 -18.19 -23.32 26.45
CA ILE A 550 -17.66 -24.60 25.96
C ILE A 550 -18.75 -25.65 26.10
N THR A 551 -19.11 -26.29 24.98
CA THR A 551 -20.27 -27.19 24.91
C THR A 551 -19.88 -28.52 24.28
N VAL A 552 -20.49 -29.61 24.74
CA VAL A 552 -20.37 -30.93 24.11
C VAL A 552 -21.26 -30.96 22.86
N VAL A 553 -20.68 -31.16 21.68
CA VAL A 553 -21.40 -31.07 20.38
C VAL A 553 -22.60 -32.00 20.30
N SER A 554 -22.48 -33.22 20.83
CA SER A 554 -23.55 -34.24 20.80
C SER A 554 -24.61 -34.05 21.88
N ASP A 555 -24.36 -33.22 22.90
CA ASP A 555 -25.28 -32.96 24.01
C ASP A 555 -25.17 -31.49 24.44
N PRO A 556 -25.89 -30.58 23.74
CA PRO A 556 -25.82 -29.13 24.01
C PRO A 556 -26.22 -28.72 25.43
N GLY A 557 -26.85 -29.61 26.21
CA GLY A 557 -27.14 -29.38 27.63
C GLY A 557 -25.90 -29.44 28.51
N LYS A 558 -24.84 -30.13 28.07
CA LYS A 558 -23.54 -30.18 28.75
C LYS A 558 -22.66 -29.02 28.29
N THR A 559 -22.72 -27.93 29.04
CA THR A 559 -22.02 -26.69 28.74
C THR A 559 -21.34 -26.08 29.97
N MET A 560 -20.29 -25.31 29.75
CA MET A 560 -19.58 -24.56 30.77
C MET A 560 -19.32 -23.14 30.27
N ASP A 561 -19.63 -22.15 31.12
CA ASP A 561 -19.27 -20.75 30.87
C ASP A 561 -17.75 -20.57 30.71
N TRP A 562 -17.33 -19.71 29.77
CA TRP A 562 -15.93 -19.48 29.44
C TRP A 562 -15.07 -19.14 30.66
N LYS A 563 -15.54 -18.23 31.52
CA LYS A 563 -14.77 -17.80 32.70
C LYS A 563 -14.62 -18.95 33.69
N ARG A 564 -15.67 -19.76 33.86
CA ARG A 564 -15.60 -20.96 34.70
C ARG A 564 -14.64 -22.01 34.12
N ALA A 565 -14.67 -22.22 32.81
CA ALA A 565 -13.76 -23.12 32.11
C ALA A 565 -12.30 -22.69 32.29
N CYS A 566 -12.00 -21.41 32.11
CA CYS A 566 -10.67 -20.87 32.35
C CYS A 566 -10.24 -20.98 33.82
N GLY A 567 -11.18 -20.85 34.77
CA GLY A 567 -10.90 -21.04 36.20
C GLY A 567 -10.37 -22.43 36.56
N LEU A 568 -10.58 -23.45 35.71
CA LEU A 568 -10.02 -24.79 35.89
C LEU A 568 -8.50 -24.86 35.63
N LEU A 569 -7.91 -23.81 35.03
CA LEU A 569 -6.46 -23.71 34.80
C LEU A 569 -5.66 -23.49 36.10
N GLY A 570 -6.32 -23.12 37.20
CA GLY A 570 -5.65 -22.77 38.45
C GLY A 570 -4.90 -21.45 38.32
N THR A 571 -3.58 -21.44 38.52
CA THR A 571 -2.74 -20.23 38.48
C THR A 571 -1.91 -20.09 37.22
N THR A 572 -1.91 -21.10 36.34
CA THR A 572 -1.01 -21.15 35.17
C THR A 572 -1.80 -20.84 33.88
N PRO A 573 -1.51 -19.74 33.18
CA PRO A 573 -2.14 -19.46 31.90
C PRO A 573 -1.68 -20.43 30.82
N ILE A 574 -2.56 -20.73 29.86
CA ILE A 574 -2.17 -21.35 28.59
C ILE A 574 -1.40 -20.31 27.78
N ASN A 575 -0.30 -20.70 27.15
CA ASN A 575 0.51 -19.84 26.29
C ASN A 575 0.94 -20.63 25.05
N GLU A 576 0.25 -20.42 23.93
CA GLU A 576 0.55 -21.11 22.68
C GLU A 576 1.16 -20.15 21.68
N LEU A 577 2.25 -20.58 21.04
CA LEU A 577 2.94 -19.88 19.97
C LEU A 577 2.79 -20.68 18.68
N ALA A 578 2.20 -20.07 17.66
CA ALA A 578 2.14 -20.66 16.33
C ALA A 578 3.02 -19.91 15.34
N THR A 579 3.66 -20.66 14.44
CA THR A 579 4.35 -20.13 13.27
C THR A 579 3.53 -20.40 12.01
N ARG A 580 3.56 -19.45 11.07
CA ARG A 580 2.90 -19.54 9.77
C ARG A 580 3.37 -20.76 8.99
N SER A 581 2.43 -21.61 8.62
CA SER A 581 2.65 -22.71 7.67
C SER A 581 2.69 -22.21 6.24
N ASP A 582 3.08 -23.06 5.29
CA ASP A 582 2.98 -22.74 3.87
C ASP A 582 1.52 -22.74 3.37
N ASN A 583 1.29 -22.18 2.19
CA ASN A 583 0.00 -22.29 1.51
C ASN A 583 -0.19 -23.71 0.96
N PHE A 584 -1.43 -24.11 0.70
CA PHE A 584 -1.71 -25.39 0.06
C PHE A 584 -1.27 -25.37 -1.41
N ASP A 585 -0.72 -26.49 -1.88
CA ASP A 585 -0.19 -26.61 -3.25
C ASP A 585 -1.26 -26.39 -4.33
N GLY A 586 -0.83 -25.88 -5.49
CA GLY A 586 -1.69 -25.77 -6.69
C GLY A 586 -2.63 -24.56 -6.71
N TRP A 587 -2.50 -23.63 -5.75
CA TRP A 587 -3.32 -22.43 -5.68
C TRP A 587 -2.49 -21.14 -5.81
N GLN A 588 -3.02 -20.19 -6.58
CA GLN A 588 -2.56 -18.81 -6.55
C GLN A 588 -3.77 -17.92 -6.32
N ALA A 589 -3.65 -17.08 -5.31
CA ALA A 589 -4.59 -16.02 -5.06
C ALA A 589 -4.35 -14.86 -6.04
N GLU A 590 -5.40 -14.30 -6.63
CA GLU A 590 -5.33 -13.08 -7.41
C GLU A 590 -6.09 -11.97 -6.68
N ALA A 591 -5.40 -10.88 -6.37
CA ALA A 591 -6.02 -9.68 -5.84
C ALA A 591 -6.35 -8.73 -7.00
N ALA A 592 -7.56 -8.82 -7.53
CA ALA A 592 -8.03 -8.08 -8.70
C ALA A 592 -9.47 -7.60 -8.52
N GLY A 593 -9.87 -6.62 -9.32
CA GLY A 593 -11.20 -6.03 -9.28
C GLY A 593 -11.51 -5.17 -10.50
N VAL A 594 -12.76 -4.74 -10.60
CA VAL A 594 -13.27 -3.88 -11.67
C VAL A 594 -13.82 -2.59 -11.08
N GLN A 595 -13.54 -1.47 -11.76
CA GLN A 595 -14.08 -0.17 -11.40
C GLN A 595 -14.80 0.49 -12.56
N PHE A 596 -15.87 1.20 -12.21
CA PHE A 596 -16.62 2.06 -13.10
C PHE A 596 -16.62 3.47 -12.53
N ALA A 597 -16.43 4.48 -13.38
CA ALA A 597 -16.48 5.88 -12.99
C ALA A 597 -17.47 6.64 -13.86
N GLU A 598 -18.35 7.42 -13.23
CA GLU A 598 -19.18 8.43 -13.88
C GLU A 598 -18.54 9.80 -13.66
N VAL A 599 -18.36 10.57 -14.72
CA VAL A 599 -17.80 11.92 -14.67
C VAL A 599 -18.68 12.92 -15.38
N GLU A 600 -18.52 14.19 -15.00
CA GLU A 600 -18.99 15.36 -15.72
C GLU A 600 -17.77 16.20 -16.14
N VAL A 601 -17.72 16.58 -17.40
CA VAL A 601 -16.66 17.39 -18.00
C VAL A 601 -17.27 18.69 -18.48
N ASP A 602 -16.80 19.80 -17.93
CA ASP A 602 -17.07 21.13 -18.46
C ASP A 602 -16.06 21.42 -19.57
N VAL A 603 -16.51 21.43 -20.83
CA VAL A 603 -15.62 21.64 -21.99
C VAL A 603 -15.23 23.10 -22.20
N GLU A 604 -15.86 24.05 -21.49
CA GLU A 604 -15.48 25.47 -21.54
C GLU A 604 -14.38 25.81 -20.53
N THR A 605 -14.41 25.16 -19.36
CA THR A 605 -13.39 25.38 -18.30
C THR A 605 -12.34 24.29 -18.22
N GLY A 606 -12.58 23.13 -18.84
CA GLY A 606 -11.76 21.92 -18.75
C GLY A 606 -11.95 21.15 -17.44
N ARG A 607 -12.81 21.62 -16.53
CA ARG A 607 -12.99 21.00 -15.21
C ARG A 607 -13.63 19.61 -15.36
N VAL A 608 -12.99 18.61 -14.76
CA VAL A 608 -13.55 17.26 -14.60
C VAL A 608 -14.05 17.11 -13.16
N ARG A 609 -15.30 16.67 -13.01
CA ARG A 609 -15.89 16.29 -11.73
C ARG A 609 -16.25 14.81 -11.77
N VAL A 610 -15.73 14.03 -10.83
CA VAL A 610 -16.19 12.65 -10.63
C VAL A 610 -17.52 12.70 -9.89
N LEU A 611 -18.52 11.97 -10.37
CA LEU A 611 -19.87 11.94 -9.79
C LEU A 611 -20.07 10.68 -8.96
N LYS A 612 -19.67 9.53 -9.51
CA LYS A 612 -19.79 8.22 -8.86
C LYS A 612 -18.63 7.31 -9.25
N VAL A 613 -18.13 6.52 -8.30
CA VAL A 613 -17.22 5.41 -8.56
C VAL A 613 -17.80 4.15 -7.94
N VAL A 614 -18.00 3.12 -8.76
CA VAL A 614 -18.36 1.78 -8.29
C VAL A 614 -17.11 0.92 -8.34
N VAL A 615 -16.83 0.22 -7.24
CA VAL A 615 -15.73 -0.73 -7.15
C VAL A 615 -16.28 -2.10 -6.80
N VAL A 616 -16.04 -3.09 -7.66
CA VAL A 616 -16.27 -4.50 -7.32
C VAL A 616 -14.91 -5.15 -7.11
N GLN A 617 -14.66 -5.61 -5.89
CA GLN A 617 -13.35 -6.07 -5.46
C GLN A 617 -13.43 -7.45 -4.80
N ASP A 618 -12.71 -8.40 -5.36
CA ASP A 618 -12.39 -9.69 -4.75
C ASP A 618 -11.15 -9.56 -3.84
N CYS A 619 -11.28 -10.02 -2.60
CA CYS A 619 -10.15 -10.21 -1.69
C CYS A 619 -10.23 -11.54 -0.93
N GLY A 620 -10.85 -12.56 -1.51
CA GLY A 620 -11.14 -13.81 -0.82
C GLY A 620 -12.11 -13.61 0.36
N THR A 621 -11.86 -14.29 1.47
CA THR A 621 -12.61 -14.11 2.72
C THR A 621 -12.44 -12.70 3.26
N VAL A 622 -13.54 -11.95 3.35
CA VAL A 622 -13.57 -10.65 4.05
C VAL A 622 -13.55 -10.89 5.55
N LEU A 623 -12.59 -10.27 6.25
CA LEU A 623 -12.44 -10.43 7.71
C LEU A 623 -13.33 -9.49 8.52
N ASP A 624 -13.40 -8.22 8.12
CA ASP A 624 -14.33 -7.22 8.64
C ASP A 624 -14.83 -6.37 7.47
N ARG A 625 -16.14 -6.40 7.24
CA ARG A 625 -16.79 -5.77 6.09
C ARG A 625 -16.66 -4.25 6.16
N LEU A 626 -16.76 -3.66 7.35
CA LEU A 626 -16.67 -2.21 7.54
C LEU A 626 -15.27 -1.69 7.18
N THR A 627 -14.22 -2.32 7.74
CA THR A 627 -12.84 -1.95 7.46
C THR A 627 -12.45 -2.22 6.00
N ALA A 628 -12.91 -3.34 5.42
CA ALA A 628 -12.63 -3.69 4.03
C ALA A 628 -13.16 -2.63 3.06
N GLU A 629 -14.43 -2.25 3.18
CA GLU A 629 -15.04 -1.20 2.35
C GLU A 629 -14.36 0.15 2.54
N SER A 630 -14.01 0.51 3.79
CA SER A 630 -13.26 1.73 4.08
C SER A 630 -11.88 1.76 3.40
N GLN A 631 -11.18 0.62 3.33
CA GLN A 631 -9.91 0.51 2.60
C GLN A 631 -10.07 0.71 1.10
N VAL A 632 -11.14 0.19 0.50
CA VAL A 632 -11.49 0.42 -0.91
C VAL A 632 -11.79 1.89 -1.16
N ILE A 633 -12.62 2.51 -0.32
CA ILE A 633 -12.95 3.94 -0.42
C ILE A 633 -11.68 4.79 -0.37
N GLY A 634 -10.80 4.57 0.61
CA GLY A 634 -9.53 5.29 0.70
C GLY A 634 -8.62 5.11 -0.52
N ALA A 635 -8.72 3.97 -1.23
CA ALA A 635 -7.99 3.74 -2.47
C ALA A 635 -8.54 4.56 -3.62
N VAL A 636 -9.87 4.63 -3.74
CA VAL A 636 -10.54 5.46 -4.75
C VAL A 636 -10.22 6.94 -4.53
N ILE A 637 -10.23 7.42 -3.29
CA ILE A 637 -9.86 8.81 -2.96
C ILE A 637 -8.44 9.14 -3.48
N GLN A 638 -7.48 8.28 -3.17
CA GLN A 638 -6.10 8.44 -3.67
C GLN A 638 -6.03 8.33 -5.20
N GLY A 639 -6.83 7.44 -5.81
CA GLY A 639 -6.92 7.28 -7.25
C GLY A 639 -7.51 8.50 -7.98
N ILE A 640 -8.52 9.15 -7.41
CA ILE A 640 -9.10 10.41 -7.91
C ILE A 640 -8.06 11.52 -7.84
N SER A 641 -7.39 11.63 -6.69
CA SER A 641 -6.34 12.62 -6.46
C SER A 641 -5.18 12.45 -7.46
N TYR A 642 -4.79 11.20 -7.75
CA TYR A 642 -3.81 10.87 -8.79
C TYR A 642 -4.30 11.19 -10.20
N ALA A 643 -5.57 10.91 -10.51
CA ALA A 643 -6.13 11.12 -11.82
C ALA A 643 -6.23 12.61 -12.17
N LEU A 644 -6.52 13.49 -11.20
CA LEU A 644 -6.97 14.85 -11.47
C LEU A 644 -6.07 15.97 -10.89
N LEU A 645 -5.31 15.72 -9.82
CA LEU A 645 -4.77 16.81 -8.99
C LEU A 645 -3.26 16.73 -8.70
N GLU A 646 -2.81 15.63 -8.12
CA GLU A 646 -1.48 15.54 -7.51
C GLU A 646 -0.37 15.55 -8.56
N ASP A 647 0.59 16.46 -8.43
CA ASP A 647 1.77 16.53 -9.29
C ASP A 647 2.93 17.19 -8.54
N ARG A 648 4.08 16.51 -8.48
CA ARG A 648 5.32 17.10 -7.98
C ARG A 648 6.01 17.88 -9.10
N ILE A 649 6.13 19.19 -8.93
CA ILE A 649 6.71 20.07 -9.94
C ILE A 649 8.15 20.42 -9.56
N LEU A 650 9.11 19.98 -10.37
CA LEU A 650 10.50 20.40 -10.32
C LEU A 650 10.74 21.48 -11.39
N ASP A 651 11.29 22.61 -11.01
CA ASP A 651 11.72 23.62 -11.98
C ASP A 651 12.96 23.12 -12.75
N ARG A 652 12.90 23.13 -14.08
CA ARG A 652 13.99 22.61 -14.93
C ARG A 652 15.24 23.49 -14.89
N THR A 653 15.10 24.77 -14.56
CA THR A 653 16.21 25.74 -14.57
C THR A 653 17.03 25.69 -13.27
N THR A 654 16.35 25.44 -12.15
CA THR A 654 16.93 25.49 -10.80
C THR A 654 17.03 24.11 -10.14
N GLY A 655 16.30 23.12 -10.64
CA GLY A 655 16.27 21.75 -10.14
C GLY A 655 15.55 21.56 -8.79
N VAL A 656 14.88 22.60 -8.28
CA VAL A 656 14.15 22.56 -7.01
C VAL A 656 12.65 22.31 -7.20
N MET A 657 12.04 21.67 -6.20
CA MET A 657 10.58 21.54 -6.14
C MET A 657 9.93 22.88 -5.80
N VAL A 658 8.97 23.31 -6.61
CA VAL A 658 8.32 24.63 -6.47
C VAL A 658 7.00 24.57 -5.69
N ASN A 659 6.45 23.39 -5.44
CA ASN A 659 5.22 23.19 -4.70
C ASN A 659 5.32 22.28 -3.45
N PRO A 660 6.38 22.31 -2.61
CA PRO A 660 6.54 21.39 -1.46
C PRO A 660 5.68 21.80 -0.25
N ASN A 661 4.36 21.91 -0.44
CA ASN A 661 3.37 22.29 0.56
C ASN A 661 1.97 21.79 0.14
N LEU A 662 1.00 21.80 1.05
CA LEU A 662 -0.36 21.30 0.79
C LEU A 662 -1.29 22.30 0.09
N GLU A 663 -0.83 23.51 -0.24
CA GLU A 663 -1.60 24.51 -0.98
C GLU A 663 -1.41 24.34 -2.49
N GLN A 664 -0.16 24.15 -2.91
CA GLN A 664 0.24 24.05 -4.31
C GLN A 664 0.43 22.60 -4.78
N TYR A 665 0.80 21.67 -3.89
CA TYR A 665 0.65 20.24 -4.14
C TYR A 665 -0.79 19.86 -3.79
N LYS A 666 -1.65 19.79 -4.82
CA LYS A 666 -3.09 19.64 -4.64
C LYS A 666 -3.45 18.19 -4.36
N ILE A 667 -4.07 17.95 -3.21
CA ILE A 667 -4.67 16.66 -2.83
C ILE A 667 -6.18 16.84 -2.82
N ALA A 668 -6.92 15.81 -3.22
CA ALA A 668 -8.38 15.84 -3.19
C ALA A 668 -8.92 16.11 -1.77
N GLY A 669 -9.79 17.11 -1.65
CA GLY A 669 -10.48 17.48 -0.41
C GLY A 669 -11.87 16.86 -0.32
N SER A 670 -12.58 17.11 0.80
CA SER A 670 -13.94 16.59 1.02
C SER A 670 -14.95 17.03 -0.06
N TRP A 671 -14.76 18.21 -0.65
CA TRP A 671 -15.59 18.73 -1.74
C TRP A 671 -15.36 18.05 -3.09
N ASP A 672 -14.25 17.33 -3.25
CA ASP A 672 -13.91 16.58 -4.47
C ASP A 672 -14.46 15.15 -4.43
N MET A 673 -15.09 14.74 -3.33
CA MET A 673 -15.49 13.35 -3.10
C MET A 673 -16.82 13.00 -3.81
N PRO A 674 -16.82 11.99 -4.71
CA PRO A 674 -18.03 11.49 -5.34
C PRO A 674 -18.79 10.52 -4.42
N GLU A 675 -19.93 10.01 -4.89
CA GLU A 675 -20.47 8.76 -4.36
C GLU A 675 -19.47 7.62 -4.64
N ILE A 676 -19.03 6.88 -3.62
CA ILE A 676 -18.14 5.73 -3.77
C ILE A 676 -18.86 4.49 -3.24
N GLU A 677 -19.19 3.57 -4.14
CA GLU A 677 -19.88 2.32 -3.81
C GLU A 677 -18.87 1.15 -3.86
N ALA A 678 -18.53 0.61 -2.69
CA ALA A 678 -17.62 -0.53 -2.55
C ALA A 678 -18.40 -1.84 -2.40
N ILE A 679 -18.31 -2.71 -3.41
CA ILE A 679 -18.94 -4.02 -3.45
C ILE A 679 -17.83 -5.07 -3.25
N MET A 680 -17.72 -5.61 -2.04
CA MET A 680 -16.84 -6.75 -1.79
C MET A 680 -17.46 -8.02 -2.37
N TYR A 681 -16.69 -8.71 -3.21
CA TYR A 681 -17.09 -9.95 -3.85
C TYR A 681 -16.39 -11.13 -3.15
N ASP A 682 -17.13 -11.77 -2.24
CA ASP A 682 -16.60 -12.70 -1.24
C ASP A 682 -16.37 -14.10 -1.86
N ALA A 683 -15.28 -14.26 -2.60
CA ALA A 683 -14.90 -15.54 -3.20
C ALA A 683 -14.26 -16.48 -2.14
N ALA A 684 -14.75 -17.71 -2.06
CA ALA A 684 -14.15 -18.76 -1.23
C ALA A 684 -12.96 -19.37 -1.99
N ILE A 685 -11.74 -18.94 -1.66
CA ILE A 685 -10.53 -19.30 -2.43
C ILE A 685 -9.70 -20.44 -1.81
N GLY A 686 -9.83 -20.74 -0.52
CA GLY A 686 -9.32 -21.98 0.09
C GLY A 686 -7.82 -22.30 -0.03
N TYR A 687 -6.96 -21.36 -0.41
CA TYR A 687 -5.52 -21.62 -0.62
C TYR A 687 -4.68 -21.69 0.66
N ASN A 688 -5.26 -21.30 1.79
CA ASN A 688 -4.76 -21.54 3.15
C ASN A 688 -5.96 -21.66 4.09
N ASN A 689 -5.73 -21.82 5.39
CA ASN A 689 -6.84 -22.01 6.33
C ASN A 689 -7.81 -20.80 6.37
N ALA A 690 -7.36 -19.55 6.16
CA ALA A 690 -8.23 -18.37 6.23
C ALA A 690 -8.81 -17.94 4.88
N GLY A 691 -8.13 -18.25 3.76
CA GLY A 691 -8.59 -17.87 2.42
C GLY A 691 -8.65 -16.36 2.17
N VAL A 692 -7.74 -15.58 2.77
CA VAL A 692 -7.72 -14.10 2.71
C VAL A 692 -6.69 -13.60 1.70
N ASN A 693 -7.08 -12.69 0.80
CA ASN A 693 -6.16 -12.00 -0.13
C ASN A 693 -5.84 -10.56 0.30
N GLY A 694 -4.82 -9.99 -0.34
CA GLY A 694 -4.46 -8.59 -0.13
C GLY A 694 -5.52 -7.64 -0.65
N LEU A 695 -6.03 -6.75 0.21
CA LEU A 695 -7.02 -5.71 -0.16
C LEU A 695 -6.42 -4.29 -0.14
N GLY A 696 -5.35 -4.11 0.64
CA GLY A 696 -4.81 -2.80 0.97
C GLY A 696 -4.32 -1.98 -0.22
N GLU A 697 -4.02 -2.57 -1.37
CA GLU A 697 -3.48 -1.87 -2.54
C GLU A 697 -4.22 -2.07 -3.87
N PRO A 698 -4.74 -3.27 -4.23
CA PRO A 698 -5.37 -3.48 -5.54
C PRO A 698 -6.41 -2.43 -5.96
N PRO A 699 -7.31 -1.95 -5.07
CA PRO A 699 -8.35 -1.01 -5.46
C PRO A 699 -7.84 0.38 -5.89
N VAL A 700 -6.58 0.76 -5.66
CA VAL A 700 -6.06 2.05 -6.16
C VAL A 700 -5.71 1.97 -7.64
N THR A 701 -5.48 0.76 -8.15
CA THR A 701 -4.81 0.54 -9.43
C THR A 701 -5.60 0.96 -10.67
N PRO A 702 -6.94 0.78 -10.75
CA PRO A 702 -7.68 1.08 -11.96
C PRO A 702 -8.43 2.42 -11.94
N THR A 703 -8.49 3.12 -10.80
CA THR A 703 -9.34 4.32 -10.63
C THR A 703 -9.01 5.41 -11.66
N ALA A 704 -7.73 5.71 -11.87
CA ALA A 704 -7.32 6.74 -12.82
C ALA A 704 -7.66 6.39 -14.28
N ALA A 705 -7.57 5.12 -14.64
CA ALA A 705 -8.00 4.64 -15.96
C ALA A 705 -9.52 4.72 -16.15
N ALA A 706 -10.30 4.30 -15.15
CA ALA A 706 -11.76 4.38 -15.21
C ALA A 706 -12.21 5.84 -15.43
N ILE A 707 -11.60 6.78 -14.72
CA ILE A 707 -11.85 8.23 -14.89
C ILE A 707 -11.44 8.70 -16.28
N ALA A 708 -10.24 8.35 -16.77
CA ALA A 708 -9.79 8.74 -18.11
C ALA A 708 -10.69 8.21 -19.23
N ASN A 709 -11.13 6.95 -19.12
CA ASN A 709 -12.08 6.33 -20.05
C ASN A 709 -13.47 6.99 -19.98
N ALA A 710 -13.89 7.43 -18.79
CA ALA A 710 -15.13 8.17 -18.60
C ALA A 710 -15.06 9.57 -19.23
N VAL A 711 -13.93 10.26 -19.11
CA VAL A 711 -13.68 11.57 -19.77
C VAL A 711 -13.75 11.43 -21.29
N TYR A 712 -13.17 10.37 -21.86
CA TYR A 712 -13.31 10.11 -23.28
C TYR A 712 -14.77 9.86 -23.67
N ASN A 713 -15.50 9.02 -22.92
CA ASN A 713 -16.92 8.78 -23.20
C ASN A 713 -17.77 10.06 -23.08
N ALA A 714 -17.46 10.94 -22.13
CA ALA A 714 -18.15 12.19 -21.90
C ALA A 714 -17.91 13.20 -23.03
N ALA A 715 -16.65 13.55 -23.25
CA ALA A 715 -16.27 14.71 -24.07
C ALA A 715 -15.65 14.33 -25.43
N GLY A 716 -15.37 13.05 -25.69
CA GLY A 716 -14.63 12.60 -26.87
C GLY A 716 -13.13 12.97 -26.83
N LEU A 717 -12.61 13.32 -25.65
CA LEU A 717 -11.22 13.74 -25.44
C LEU A 717 -10.42 12.60 -24.83
N ARG A 718 -9.45 12.06 -25.57
CA ARG A 718 -8.62 10.94 -25.10
C ARG A 718 -7.43 11.47 -24.31
N MET A 719 -7.55 11.44 -22.99
CA MET A 719 -6.51 11.90 -22.08
C MET A 719 -5.44 10.83 -21.89
N ARG A 720 -4.28 10.98 -22.54
CA ARG A 720 -3.14 10.06 -22.43
C ARG A 720 -2.08 10.51 -21.42
N GLU A 721 -2.32 11.61 -20.72
CA GLU A 721 -1.40 12.15 -19.72
C GLU A 721 -2.15 12.53 -18.44
N LEU A 722 -1.65 12.06 -17.30
CA LEU A 722 -2.12 12.45 -15.96
C LEU A 722 -1.21 13.54 -15.35
N PRO A 723 -1.73 14.37 -14.43
CA PRO A 723 -3.15 14.48 -14.05
C PRO A 723 -3.99 15.15 -15.13
N ILE A 724 -5.27 14.81 -15.23
CA ILE A 724 -6.26 15.40 -16.15
C ILE A 724 -6.69 16.78 -15.61
N THR A 725 -5.77 17.73 -15.65
CA THR A 725 -5.99 19.10 -15.20
C THR A 725 -6.87 19.87 -16.18
N PRO A 726 -7.55 20.94 -15.72
CA PRO A 726 -8.37 21.76 -16.60
C PRO A 726 -7.63 22.27 -17.85
N TRP A 727 -6.38 22.71 -17.69
CA TRP A 727 -5.58 23.19 -18.82
C TRP A 727 -5.27 22.07 -19.83
N ARG A 728 -5.03 20.82 -19.39
CA ARG A 728 -4.79 19.69 -20.31
C ARG A 728 -6.06 19.32 -21.08
N VAL A 729 -7.23 19.42 -20.44
CA VAL A 729 -8.51 19.18 -21.11
C VAL A 729 -8.77 20.25 -22.18
N LEU A 730 -8.57 21.53 -21.85
CA LEU A 730 -8.71 22.62 -22.83
C LEU A 730 -7.72 22.50 -23.99
N ALA A 731 -6.46 22.14 -23.71
CA ALA A 731 -5.46 21.91 -24.74
C ALA A 731 -5.84 20.74 -25.66
N ALA A 732 -6.35 19.65 -25.11
CA ALA A 732 -6.81 18.50 -25.88
C ALA A 732 -8.02 18.84 -26.77
N ASP A 733 -8.97 19.62 -26.26
CA ASP A 733 -10.12 20.08 -27.04
C ASP A 733 -9.73 21.06 -28.16
N ALA A 734 -8.83 22.01 -27.87
CA ALA A 734 -8.28 22.92 -28.87
C ALA A 734 -7.59 22.16 -30.02
N ALA A 735 -6.74 21.17 -29.68
CA ALA A 735 -6.08 20.31 -30.66
C ALA A 735 -7.09 19.51 -31.51
N ARG A 736 -8.14 18.96 -30.88
CA ARG A 736 -9.22 18.25 -31.59
C ARG A 736 -9.95 19.13 -32.59
N ARG A 737 -10.19 20.40 -32.26
CA ARG A 737 -10.87 21.38 -33.14
C ARG A 737 -9.96 21.94 -34.24
N GLY A 738 -8.69 21.50 -34.31
CA GLY A 738 -7.71 22.00 -35.29
C GLY A 738 -7.10 23.35 -34.93
N GLY A 739 -7.29 23.83 -33.69
CA GLY A 739 -6.58 25.00 -33.18
C GLY A 739 -5.13 24.66 -32.86
N ARG A 740 -4.19 25.54 -33.23
CA ARG A 740 -2.81 25.43 -32.72
C ARG A 740 -2.81 25.78 -31.23
N SER A 741 -2.30 24.85 -30.41
CA SER A 741 -2.02 25.03 -28.99
C SER A 741 -0.97 26.10 -28.74
#